data_AF-A0A8J3I2N0-F1
#
_entry.id   AF-A0A8J3I2N0-F1
#
_cell.length_a   1.000
_cell.length_b   1.000
_cell.length_c   1.000
_cell.angle_alpha   90.00
_cell.angle_beta   90.00
_cell.angle_gamma   90.00
#
_symmetry.space_group_name_H-M   'P 1'
#
loop_
_entity.id
_entity.type
_entity.pdbx_description
1 polymer ?
#
loop_
_entity_poly.entity_id
_entity_poly.type
_entity_poly.pdbx_seq_one_letter_code
_entity_poly.pdbx_strand_id
1 'polypeptide(L)'
;MKPDPYIRQGNIFFVPVLRHRLNFAVLVQQAFHELGLDHHDLIAVELPASAEKPLREALQRLPSISLAILSVSDSDQREVFPVTPADALIEGIRTAIDRDIPLAFIDQELTPGHLTDRICIEDAPWPDDALALKHGAEWYLDLVAGRLSHEPSRYEPVDSWRELHMARRLQQLFPFYQRILVISHAAHIRPIQHLLRLSPLSLDHSPLMASGAISYKIWSPSLPILISYLDYIPHLVELYEKQRGQGKAHLFDKRNALLELIYRLQEGAVDMDFSIRHYQAFTQMLTSMLEREGQISPRIETVMAACRSCFNKPFSERVYRHLLKYYDQVKVMRIGKLVDTKEPVYEVKYTDYKDMQRVFVARNCTELEQHFEILYIPGSEDHAGTKDGPNQPVDQPIRYTEIELDGPPPNRRNREKSPQEETVTTWIPRGYFEKEMRAKAFHLAVYSHREQIKSIEFRGALEAGIDFRRTLRTYWARRPKVYVKTRRKSLGKPVSRTEPIVWLFQKSTSTTKEVPHAEMHYTWCGEWHAPLIANLYVAEENHQDEKTVVFNGNNAQNMLLKVYREKILGMTSFVDDGLMLDDIIAAWGANYRERIPTEKEVEYLDGVGYTLHSETLNTIQNPNWWEYLIFGAIYYAKEIVLMVTSPDFTLPPYVVNYAQSKGKEIIHISLLRFTADEVRKLQALYWIKHKYPYKLNDTSDPEYVAYIVKHFSEIMKQFW
;
A
#
# COMPACT_ATOMS: atom_id res chain seq x y z
N MET A 1 22.08 16.35 31.01
CA MET A 1 22.06 17.07 29.73
C MET A 1 20.62 17.18 29.28
N LYS A 2 20.21 18.34 28.74
CA LYS A 2 18.95 18.43 28.02
C LYS A 2 19.07 17.54 26.76
N PRO A 3 18.06 16.72 26.43
CA PRO A 3 18.11 15.90 25.23
C PRO A 3 18.14 16.77 23.97
N ASP A 4 18.98 16.41 22.99
CA ASP A 4 19.06 17.16 21.74
C ASP A 4 17.83 16.89 20.85
N PRO A 5 17.21 17.93 20.26
CA PRO A 5 16.05 17.80 19.39
C PRO A 5 16.40 17.37 17.96
N TYR A 6 17.67 17.11 17.68
CA TYR A 6 18.19 16.73 16.37
C TYR A 6 19.34 15.74 16.50
N ILE A 7 19.71 15.13 15.37
CA ILE A 7 20.90 14.29 15.22
C ILE A 7 21.91 15.07 14.37
N ARG A 8 23.15 15.21 14.83
CA ARG A 8 24.17 16.00 14.14
C ARG A 8 25.10 15.13 13.29
N GLN A 9 25.29 15.50 12.01
CA GLN A 9 26.34 14.98 11.14
C GLN A 9 27.07 16.16 10.48
N GLY A 10 28.21 16.55 11.05
CA GLY A 10 28.93 17.76 10.62
C GLY A 10 28.10 19.02 10.90
N ASN A 11 27.78 19.77 9.83
CA ASN A 11 26.91 20.95 9.86
C ASN A 11 25.48 20.66 9.38
N ILE A 12 25.13 19.39 9.21
CA ILE A 12 23.77 18.95 8.89
C ILE A 12 23.13 18.42 10.16
N PHE A 13 21.95 18.93 10.48
CA PHE A 13 21.17 18.63 11.68
C PHE A 13 19.86 17.99 11.25
N PHE A 14 19.62 16.74 11.66
CA PHE A 14 18.44 15.97 11.26
C PHE A 14 17.40 15.95 12.36
N VAL A 15 16.17 16.34 12.06
CA VAL A 15 15.02 16.16 12.94
C VAL A 15 14.18 15.01 12.37
N PRO A 16 14.27 13.79 12.94
CA PRO A 16 13.41 12.68 12.56
C PRO A 16 11.99 12.97 13.02
N VAL A 17 11.01 12.90 12.11
CA VAL A 17 9.61 13.19 12.45
C VAL A 17 8.69 12.04 12.07
N LEU A 18 7.63 11.86 12.85
CA LEU A 18 6.43 11.12 12.44
C LEU A 18 5.37 12.15 12.05
N ARG A 19 4.72 11.96 10.90
CA ARG A 19 3.74 12.91 10.36
C ARG A 19 2.53 13.05 11.30
N HIS A 20 1.93 14.24 11.32
CA HIS A 20 0.68 14.54 12.05
C HIS A 20 0.72 14.31 13.58
N ARG A 21 1.91 14.44 14.19
CA ARG A 21 2.14 14.30 15.63
C ARG A 21 2.66 15.62 16.20
N LEU A 22 1.89 16.25 17.07
CA LEU A 22 2.20 17.59 17.59
C LEU A 22 3.56 17.67 18.29
N ASN A 23 3.96 16.62 19.01
CA ASN A 23 5.25 16.60 19.71
C ASN A 23 6.45 16.74 18.75
N PHE A 24 6.34 16.28 17.50
CA PHE A 24 7.41 16.48 16.52
C PHE A 24 7.43 17.90 15.94
N ALA A 25 6.29 18.59 15.87
CA ALA A 25 6.27 20.02 15.57
C ALA A 25 6.96 20.83 16.69
N VAL A 26 6.73 20.46 17.96
CA VAL A 26 7.45 21.03 19.11
C VAL A 26 8.95 20.73 19.02
N LEU A 27 9.34 19.49 18.65
CA LEU A 27 10.74 19.09 18.48
C LEU A 27 11.44 19.95 17.42
N VAL A 28 10.78 20.22 16.29
CA VAL A 28 11.25 21.15 15.26
C VAL A 28 11.46 22.55 15.85
N GLN A 29 10.49 23.09 16.60
CA GLN A 29 10.63 24.39 17.26
C GLN A 29 11.78 24.44 18.28
N GLN A 30 12.03 23.34 19.00
CA GLN A 30 13.21 23.21 19.87
C GLN A 30 14.51 23.26 19.07
N ALA A 31 14.59 22.57 17.94
CA ALA A 31 15.76 22.62 17.06
C ALA A 31 16.02 24.04 16.52
N PHE A 32 14.98 24.74 16.04
CA PHE A 32 15.10 26.14 15.61
C PHE A 32 15.59 27.07 16.73
N HIS A 33 15.07 26.89 17.94
CA HIS A 33 15.45 27.72 19.10
C HIS A 33 16.88 27.43 19.56
N GLU A 34 17.26 26.16 19.67
CA GLU A 34 18.59 25.76 20.16
C GLU A 34 19.71 26.07 19.17
N LEU A 35 19.46 25.90 17.87
CA LEU A 35 20.43 26.24 16.85
C LEU A 35 20.49 27.75 16.60
N GLY A 36 19.42 28.51 16.87
CA GLY A 36 19.38 29.94 16.54
C GLY A 36 19.62 30.17 15.05
N LEU A 37 18.81 29.50 14.22
CA LEU A 37 18.95 29.55 12.77
C LEU A 37 18.57 30.93 12.20
N ASP A 38 19.32 31.39 11.21
CA ASP A 38 19.12 32.66 10.50
C ASP A 38 19.28 32.52 8.97
N HIS A 39 19.33 33.62 8.25
CA HIS A 39 19.40 33.68 6.79
C HIS A 39 20.67 33.06 6.16
N HIS A 40 21.70 32.74 6.95
CA HIS A 40 22.89 32.00 6.49
C HIS A 40 22.73 30.48 6.58
N ASP A 41 21.63 30.02 7.17
CA ASP A 41 21.29 28.62 7.32
C ASP A 41 20.23 28.20 6.29
N LEU A 42 20.01 26.89 6.18
CA LEU A 42 19.02 26.33 5.29
C LEU A 42 18.09 25.39 6.05
N ILE A 43 16.79 25.49 5.78
CA ILE A 43 15.81 24.48 6.15
C ILE A 43 15.58 23.58 4.95
N ALA A 44 15.80 22.28 5.10
CA ALA A 44 15.58 21.28 4.08
C ALA A 44 14.43 20.36 4.51
N VAL A 45 13.42 20.18 3.67
CA VAL A 45 12.25 19.35 3.97
C VAL A 45 12.09 18.23 2.96
N GLU A 46 11.69 17.05 3.44
CA GLU A 46 11.36 15.88 2.62
C GLU A 46 10.01 16.05 1.91
N LEU A 47 10.00 16.96 0.96
CA LEU A 47 8.90 17.20 0.03
C LEU A 47 9.51 17.55 -1.33
N PRO A 48 8.85 17.19 -2.44
CA PRO A 48 9.33 17.52 -3.77
C PRO A 48 9.16 19.02 -4.06
N ALA A 49 9.91 19.56 -5.01
CA ALA A 49 9.86 20.98 -5.36
C ALA A 49 8.48 21.42 -5.88
N SER A 50 7.74 20.51 -6.55
CA SER A 50 6.38 20.72 -7.04
C SER A 50 5.38 21.00 -5.92
N ALA A 51 5.67 20.56 -4.69
CA ALA A 51 4.83 20.82 -3.52
C ALA A 51 5.00 22.25 -2.98
N GLU A 52 6.07 22.96 -3.33
CA GLU A 52 6.39 24.27 -2.73
C GLU A 52 5.25 25.28 -2.91
N LYS A 53 4.85 25.52 -4.16
CA LYS A 53 3.80 26.50 -4.47
C LYS A 53 2.45 26.17 -3.81
N PRO A 54 1.88 24.95 -3.97
CA PRO A 54 0.63 24.59 -3.30
C PRO A 54 0.72 24.71 -1.77
N LEU A 55 1.84 24.30 -1.16
CA LEU A 55 2.00 24.37 0.29
C LEU A 55 2.12 25.80 0.79
N ARG A 56 2.84 26.68 0.09
CA ARG A 56 2.91 28.11 0.45
C ARG A 56 1.53 28.77 0.46
N GLU A 57 0.71 28.49 -0.54
CA GLU A 57 -0.66 29.04 -0.60
C GLU A 57 -1.58 28.41 0.47
N ALA A 58 -1.38 27.14 0.80
CA ALA A 58 -2.15 26.46 1.86
C ALA A 58 -1.78 26.95 3.26
N LEU A 59 -0.48 27.24 3.49
CA LEU A 59 0.04 27.77 4.74
C LEU A 59 -0.56 29.12 5.11
N GLN A 60 -0.92 29.95 4.13
CA GLN A 60 -1.60 31.23 4.37
C GLN A 60 -2.97 31.07 5.05
N ARG A 61 -3.56 29.87 5.01
CA ARG A 61 -4.85 29.57 5.63
C ARG A 61 -4.72 29.13 7.09
N LEU A 62 -3.51 28.82 7.57
CA LEU A 62 -3.30 28.42 8.95
C LEU A 62 -3.75 29.53 9.93
N PRO A 63 -4.37 29.17 11.06
CA PRO A 63 -4.47 27.82 11.64
C PRO A 63 -5.56 26.94 11.02
N SER A 64 -6.34 27.41 10.04
CA SER A 64 -7.34 26.56 9.38
C SER A 64 -6.65 25.46 8.56
N ILE A 65 -6.99 24.20 8.84
CA ILE A 65 -6.43 23.05 8.12
C ILE A 65 -6.92 23.05 6.68
N SER A 66 -6.02 22.73 5.77
CA SER A 66 -6.31 22.54 4.36
C SER A 66 -5.58 21.32 3.78
N LEU A 67 -6.00 20.89 2.59
CA LEU A 67 -5.37 19.83 1.81
C LEU A 67 -4.85 20.44 0.52
N ALA A 68 -3.54 20.32 0.27
CA ALA A 68 -2.94 20.63 -1.02
C ALA A 68 -2.98 19.37 -1.90
N ILE A 69 -3.75 19.41 -2.98
CA ILE A 69 -3.97 18.26 -3.88
C ILE A 69 -3.24 18.52 -5.19
N LEU A 70 -2.23 17.71 -5.51
CA LEU A 70 -1.49 17.76 -6.77
C LEU A 70 -2.02 16.70 -7.74
N SER A 71 -2.09 17.07 -9.01
CA SER A 71 -2.68 16.29 -10.10
C SER A 71 -1.81 16.42 -11.35
N VAL A 72 -1.54 15.31 -12.05
CA VAL A 72 -0.90 15.34 -13.37
C VAL A 72 -1.99 15.37 -14.44
N SER A 73 -1.83 16.22 -15.47
CA SER A 73 -2.82 16.49 -16.52
C SER A 73 -3.43 15.26 -17.20
N ASP A 74 -2.67 14.18 -17.30
CA ASP A 74 -3.02 12.97 -18.06
C ASP A 74 -3.13 11.71 -17.18
N SER A 75 -3.28 11.89 -15.87
CA SER A 75 -3.38 10.78 -14.91
C SER A 75 -4.54 11.01 -13.94
N ASP A 76 -5.20 9.92 -13.51
CA ASP A 76 -6.14 9.94 -12.39
C ASP A 76 -5.43 9.94 -11.02
N GLN A 77 -4.11 9.82 -11.01
CA GLN A 77 -3.33 9.84 -9.79
C GLN A 77 -3.31 11.24 -9.18
N ARG A 78 -3.48 11.28 -7.87
CA ARG A 78 -3.49 12.50 -7.07
C ARG A 78 -2.60 12.30 -5.87
N GLU A 79 -2.00 13.39 -5.44
CA GLU A 79 -1.25 13.42 -4.21
C GLU A 79 -1.86 14.46 -3.28
N VAL A 80 -2.00 14.11 -2.01
CA VAL A 80 -2.67 14.94 -1.02
C VAL A 80 -1.67 15.23 0.09
N PHE A 81 -1.35 16.51 0.27
CA PHE A 81 -0.54 17.00 1.38
C PHE A 81 -1.45 17.68 2.40
N PRO A 82 -1.64 17.10 3.58
CA PRO A 82 -2.34 17.76 4.67
C PRO A 82 -1.50 18.91 5.21
N VAL A 83 -2.10 20.09 5.30
CA VAL A 83 -1.47 21.29 5.86
C VAL A 83 -2.11 21.57 7.20
N THR A 84 -1.46 21.09 8.26
CA THR A 84 -1.93 21.12 9.65
C THR A 84 -0.81 21.60 10.58
N PRO A 85 -1.11 22.36 11.65
CA PRO A 85 -0.10 22.74 12.63
C PRO A 85 0.51 21.56 13.41
N ALA A 86 -0.14 20.39 13.39
CA ALA A 86 0.38 19.18 14.03
C ALA A 86 1.45 18.45 13.20
N ASP A 87 1.76 18.92 11.98
CA ASP A 87 2.74 18.31 11.11
C ASP A 87 4.09 19.05 11.20
N ALA A 88 5.14 18.32 11.52
CA ALA A 88 6.47 18.87 11.73
C ALA A 88 7.15 19.39 10.44
N LEU A 89 6.84 18.84 9.26
CA LEU A 89 7.31 19.38 7.98
C LEU A 89 6.64 20.73 7.72
N ILE A 90 5.34 20.81 7.96
CA ILE A 90 4.57 22.06 7.84
C ILE A 90 5.11 23.11 8.82
N GLU A 91 5.41 22.73 10.06
CA GLU A 91 6.04 23.62 11.04
C GLU A 91 7.41 24.13 10.59
N GLY A 92 8.22 23.25 9.99
CA GLY A 92 9.51 23.58 9.41
C GLY A 92 9.41 24.62 8.30
N ILE A 93 8.55 24.36 7.31
CA ILE A 93 8.31 25.28 6.19
C ILE A 93 7.79 26.62 6.72
N ARG A 94 6.77 26.59 7.59
CA ARG A 94 6.17 27.80 8.13
C ARG A 94 7.17 28.65 8.91
N THR A 95 8.02 28.02 9.72
CA THR A 95 9.05 28.73 10.49
C THR A 95 10.15 29.31 9.62
N ALA A 96 10.54 28.59 8.55
CA ALA A 96 11.48 29.11 7.57
C ALA A 96 10.93 30.39 6.92
N ILE A 97 9.66 30.38 6.50
CA ILE A 97 8.99 31.54 5.90
C ILE A 97 8.86 32.69 6.89
N ASP A 98 8.36 32.43 8.10
CA ASP A 98 8.13 33.47 9.12
C ASP A 98 9.43 34.18 9.55
N ARG A 99 10.57 33.50 9.46
CA ARG A 99 11.89 34.01 9.87
C ARG A 99 12.80 34.40 8.70
N ASP A 100 12.30 34.34 7.47
CA ASP A 100 13.08 34.60 6.25
C ASP A 100 14.37 33.76 6.16
N ILE A 101 14.26 32.47 6.53
CA ILE A 101 15.35 31.49 6.41
C ILE A 101 15.19 30.77 5.06
N PRO A 102 16.28 30.62 4.28
CA PRO A 102 16.28 29.81 3.07
C PRO A 102 15.63 28.44 3.27
N LEU A 103 14.80 28.03 2.31
CA LEU A 103 14.05 26.77 2.34
C LEU A 103 14.33 25.97 1.06
N ALA A 104 14.62 24.68 1.21
CA ALA A 104 14.80 23.73 0.12
C ALA A 104 13.87 22.53 0.27
N PHE A 105 13.16 22.23 -0.80
CA PHE A 105 12.43 20.99 -1.02
C PHE A 105 13.42 20.00 -1.64
N ILE A 106 13.80 18.98 -0.86
CA ILE A 106 14.94 18.12 -1.20
C ILE A 106 14.54 16.73 -1.70
N ASP A 107 13.26 16.39 -1.67
CA ASP A 107 12.80 15.08 -2.10
C ASP A 107 12.63 14.99 -3.61
N GLN A 108 12.57 13.76 -4.10
CA GLN A 108 12.46 13.45 -5.51
C GLN A 108 11.04 13.70 -6.03
N GLU A 109 10.94 14.31 -7.21
CA GLU A 109 9.68 14.33 -7.96
C GLU A 109 9.32 12.90 -8.40
N LEU A 110 8.25 12.36 -7.82
CA LEU A 110 7.63 11.12 -8.27
C LEU A 110 6.23 11.44 -8.81
N THR A 111 5.66 10.55 -9.61
CA THR A 111 4.26 10.68 -10.02
C THR A 111 3.36 10.73 -8.77
N PRO A 112 2.24 11.50 -8.79
CA PRO A 112 1.33 11.56 -7.66
C PRO A 112 0.89 10.16 -7.17
N GLY A 113 0.72 9.98 -5.86
CA GLY A 113 0.34 8.69 -5.27
C GLY A 113 1.50 7.74 -4.93
N HIS A 114 2.74 8.25 -5.03
CA HIS A 114 3.98 7.55 -4.68
C HIS A 114 4.78 8.20 -3.54
N LEU A 115 4.44 9.43 -3.16
CA LEU A 115 5.13 10.24 -2.15
C LEU A 115 4.38 10.33 -0.82
N THR A 116 3.12 9.87 -0.79
CA THR A 116 2.41 9.69 0.48
C THR A 116 2.79 8.33 1.05
N ASP A 117 3.33 8.34 2.26
CA ASP A 117 3.58 7.16 3.11
C ASP A 117 2.43 6.17 2.90
N ARG A 118 2.69 5.11 2.12
CA ARG A 118 1.61 4.39 1.45
C ARG A 118 0.73 3.59 2.40
N ILE A 119 1.08 3.55 3.68
CA ILE A 119 0.49 2.65 4.65
C ILE A 119 0.53 3.32 6.03
N CYS A 120 -0.65 3.80 6.39
CA CYS A 120 -1.16 4.11 7.70
C CYS A 120 -0.29 3.63 8.88
N ILE A 121 0.19 4.61 9.66
CA ILE A 121 0.92 4.51 10.93
C ILE A 121 0.12 3.75 12.03
N GLU A 122 -1.00 3.10 11.72
CA GLU A 122 -1.93 2.57 12.72
C GLU A 122 -1.89 1.07 12.97
N ASP A 123 -1.15 0.27 12.19
CA ASP A 123 -1.12 -1.17 12.45
C ASP A 123 -0.15 -1.59 13.58
N ALA A 124 0.68 -0.67 14.10
CA ALA A 124 1.62 -0.95 15.18
C ALA A 124 1.45 0.00 16.37
N PRO A 125 1.45 -0.48 17.63
CA PRO A 125 1.54 0.37 18.80
C PRO A 125 2.91 1.06 18.81
N TRP A 126 2.97 2.28 18.27
CA TRP A 126 4.15 3.11 18.31
C TRP A 126 4.47 3.51 19.75
N PRO A 127 5.76 3.65 20.10
CA PRO A 127 6.12 4.32 21.32
C PRO A 127 5.52 5.72 21.38
N ASP A 128 5.29 6.20 22.60
CA ASP A 128 4.75 7.53 22.85
C ASP A 128 5.65 8.62 22.26
N ASP A 129 5.07 9.53 21.47
CA ASP A 129 5.79 10.59 20.78
C ASP A 129 6.42 11.62 21.75
N ALA A 130 5.93 11.75 22.99
CA ALA A 130 6.57 12.59 24.01
C ALA A 130 7.94 12.07 24.44
N LEU A 131 8.25 10.80 24.18
CA LEU A 131 9.57 10.25 24.46
C LEU A 131 10.65 10.94 23.61
N ALA A 132 10.32 11.41 22.40
CA ALA A 132 11.25 12.18 21.58
C ALA A 132 11.65 13.50 22.25
N LEU A 133 10.70 14.21 22.87
CA LEU A 133 10.96 15.44 23.61
C LEU A 133 11.73 15.19 24.93
N LYS A 134 11.47 14.05 25.58
CA LYS A 134 12.04 13.72 26.89
C LYS A 134 13.44 13.10 26.83
N HIS A 135 13.71 12.30 25.81
CA HIS A 135 14.96 11.52 25.68
C HIS A 135 15.80 11.93 24.47
N GLY A 136 15.25 12.71 23.53
CA GLY A 136 15.94 13.26 22.39
C GLY A 136 15.60 12.55 21.08
N ALA A 137 15.90 13.25 19.98
CA ALA A 137 15.61 12.79 18.63
C ALA A 137 16.31 11.47 18.28
N GLU A 138 17.61 11.36 18.60
CA GLU A 138 18.39 10.15 18.30
C GLU A 138 17.87 8.94 19.06
N TRP A 139 17.63 9.10 20.36
CA TRP A 139 17.13 8.03 21.22
C TRP A 139 15.78 7.50 20.72
N TYR A 140 14.87 8.39 20.35
CA TYR A 140 13.57 7.97 19.83
C TYR A 140 13.72 7.26 18.48
N LEU A 141 14.56 7.78 17.58
CA LEU A 141 14.83 7.13 16.29
C LEU A 141 15.35 5.71 16.47
N ASP A 142 16.29 5.49 17.40
CA ASP A 142 16.82 4.16 17.71
C ASP A 142 15.76 3.22 18.29
N LEU A 143 14.86 3.74 19.14
CA LEU A 143 13.73 2.99 19.68
C LEU A 143 12.80 2.46 18.59
N VAL A 144 12.63 3.22 17.50
CA VAL A 144 11.72 2.87 16.40
C VAL A 144 12.41 2.28 15.17
N ALA A 145 13.74 2.26 15.10
CA ALA A 145 14.51 1.88 13.91
C ALA A 145 14.12 0.51 13.32
N GLY A 146 13.90 -0.50 14.17
CA GLY A 146 13.49 -1.83 13.73
C GLY A 146 12.13 -1.84 13.01
N ARG A 147 11.19 -0.98 13.44
CA ARG A 147 9.87 -0.83 12.79
C ARG A 147 9.95 -0.04 11.50
N LEU A 148 10.86 0.93 11.44
CA LEU A 148 11.10 1.77 10.27
C LEU A 148 11.88 1.05 9.16
N SER A 149 12.51 -0.10 9.44
CA SER A 149 13.35 -0.81 8.48
C SER A 149 12.58 -1.83 7.60
N HIS A 150 11.27 -1.95 7.79
CA HIS A 150 10.44 -2.95 7.11
C HIS A 150 9.18 -2.32 6.53
N GLU A 151 8.57 -2.99 5.56
CA GLU A 151 7.18 -2.75 5.21
C GLU A 151 6.31 -2.87 6.47
N PRO A 152 5.34 -1.97 6.69
CA PRO A 152 4.85 -0.98 5.75
C PRO A 152 5.57 0.38 5.74
N SER A 153 6.51 0.61 6.66
CA SER A 153 7.18 1.91 6.87
C SER A 153 8.17 2.28 5.74
N ARG A 154 8.53 1.31 4.90
CA ARG A 154 9.37 1.49 3.71
C ARG A 154 8.71 0.83 2.51
N TYR A 155 8.92 1.42 1.34
CA TYR A 155 8.47 0.94 0.06
C TYR A 155 9.63 0.95 -0.94
N GLU A 156 10.32 -0.18 -1.03
CA GLU A 156 11.45 -0.33 -1.94
C GLU A 156 10.98 -0.65 -3.38
N PRO A 157 11.69 -0.21 -4.42
CA PRO A 157 12.93 0.59 -4.38
C PRO A 157 12.71 2.11 -4.31
N VAL A 158 11.46 2.57 -4.16
CA VAL A 158 11.10 3.99 -4.26
C VAL A 158 11.79 4.81 -3.17
N ASP A 159 11.80 4.31 -1.93
CA ASP A 159 12.43 5.02 -0.82
C ASP A 159 13.94 5.12 -0.97
N SER A 160 14.62 4.06 -1.44
CA SER A 160 16.04 4.13 -1.78
C SER A 160 16.35 5.22 -2.82
N TRP A 161 15.46 5.46 -3.80
CA TRP A 161 15.64 6.52 -4.78
C TRP A 161 15.47 7.92 -4.18
N ARG A 162 14.43 8.10 -3.37
CA ARG A 162 14.18 9.34 -2.63
C ARG A 162 15.35 9.68 -1.73
N GLU A 163 15.86 8.70 -0.97
CA GLU A 163 17.02 8.82 -0.08
C GLU A 163 18.29 9.21 -0.84
N LEU A 164 18.56 8.59 -1.99
CA LEU A 164 19.69 8.92 -2.85
C LEU A 164 19.56 10.34 -3.44
N HIS A 165 18.37 10.71 -3.90
CA HIS A 165 18.09 12.06 -4.41
C HIS A 165 18.29 13.11 -3.32
N MET A 166 17.69 12.91 -2.13
CA MET A 166 17.81 13.78 -0.97
C MET A 166 19.27 13.93 -0.53
N ALA A 167 20.02 12.83 -0.42
CA ALA A 167 21.43 12.86 -0.02
C ALA A 167 22.28 13.63 -1.03
N ARG A 168 22.10 13.42 -2.34
CA ARG A 168 22.78 14.21 -3.38
C ARG A 168 22.41 15.68 -3.29
N ARG A 169 21.12 15.99 -3.13
CA ARG A 169 20.63 17.37 -3.04
C ARG A 169 21.23 18.09 -1.84
N LEU A 170 21.34 17.41 -0.70
CA LEU A 170 22.02 17.91 0.48
C LEU A 170 23.53 18.12 0.24
N GLN A 171 24.23 17.20 -0.44
CA GLN A 171 25.65 17.40 -0.83
C GLN A 171 25.84 18.64 -1.71
N GLN A 172 24.89 18.94 -2.61
CA GLN A 172 24.94 20.14 -3.45
C GLN A 172 24.68 21.43 -2.67
N LEU A 173 23.82 21.39 -1.64
CA LEU A 173 23.46 22.55 -0.85
C LEU A 173 24.49 22.83 0.26
N PHE A 174 25.15 21.80 0.76
CA PHE A 174 26.13 21.87 1.87
C PHE A 174 27.19 22.97 1.72
N PRO A 175 27.80 23.24 0.55
CA PRO A 175 28.83 24.28 0.42
C PRO A 175 28.32 25.72 0.57
N PHE A 176 27.00 25.95 0.48
CA PHE A 176 26.43 27.29 0.39
C PHE A 176 25.86 27.82 1.70
N TYR A 177 25.72 26.97 2.73
CA TYR A 177 25.07 27.32 3.99
C TYR A 177 25.93 26.93 5.18
N GLN A 178 25.83 27.70 6.26
CA GLN A 178 26.60 27.42 7.47
C GLN A 178 26.09 26.15 8.16
N ARG A 179 24.77 26.01 8.23
CA ARG A 179 24.08 24.86 8.81
C ARG A 179 22.86 24.50 7.95
N ILE A 180 22.54 23.21 7.90
CA ILE A 180 21.34 22.72 7.23
C ILE A 180 20.51 21.95 8.27
N LEU A 181 19.30 22.43 8.56
CA LEU A 181 18.31 21.69 9.34
C LEU A 181 17.44 20.87 8.39
N VAL A 182 17.62 19.55 8.41
CA VAL A 182 16.85 18.59 7.62
C VAL A 182 15.70 18.07 8.46
N ILE A 183 14.47 18.29 8.01
CA ILE A 183 13.25 17.76 8.63
C ILE A 183 12.70 16.73 7.66
N SER A 184 12.69 15.48 8.09
CA SER A 184 12.38 14.33 7.24
C SER A 184 11.75 13.23 8.07
N HIS A 185 10.89 12.46 7.43
CA HIS A 185 10.27 11.29 8.02
C HIS A 185 11.36 10.36 8.58
N ALA A 186 11.09 9.83 9.78
CA ALA A 186 12.09 9.09 10.55
C ALA A 186 12.72 7.91 9.78
N ALA A 187 11.97 7.30 8.84
CA ALA A 187 12.43 6.17 8.03
C ALA A 187 13.66 6.50 7.15
N HIS A 188 13.76 7.73 6.63
CA HIS A 188 14.78 8.11 5.66
C HIS A 188 16.06 8.68 6.29
N ILE A 189 16.03 9.04 7.58
CA ILE A 189 17.16 9.72 8.23
C ILE A 189 18.44 8.87 8.24
N ARG A 190 18.37 7.61 8.73
CA ARG A 190 19.56 6.74 8.81
C ARG A 190 20.13 6.42 7.40
N PRO A 191 19.30 6.08 6.40
CA PRO A 191 19.78 5.92 5.02
C PRO A 191 20.43 7.17 4.43
N ILE A 192 19.81 8.35 4.57
CA ILE A 192 20.40 9.62 4.09
C ILE A 192 21.74 9.89 4.78
N GLN A 193 21.83 9.71 6.11
CA GLN A 193 23.08 9.87 6.85
C GLN A 193 24.18 8.95 6.34
N HIS A 194 23.83 7.69 6.02
CA HIS A 194 24.76 6.72 5.43
C HIS A 194 25.23 7.18 4.05
N LEU A 195 24.30 7.53 3.15
CA LEU A 195 24.59 7.98 1.79
C LEU A 195 25.45 9.24 1.75
N LEU A 196 25.23 10.19 2.67
CA LEU A 196 26.04 11.40 2.77
C LEU A 196 27.52 11.16 3.08
N ARG A 197 27.87 9.98 3.64
CA ARG A 197 29.27 9.58 3.88
C ARG A 197 29.93 9.02 2.63
N LEU A 198 29.15 8.63 1.63
CA LEU A 198 29.62 8.14 0.34
C LEU A 198 29.80 9.34 -0.59
N SER A 199 31.00 9.54 -1.14
CA SER A 199 31.30 10.65 -2.05
C SER A 199 32.24 10.19 -3.18
N PRO A 200 31.97 10.57 -4.45
CA PRO A 200 30.82 11.35 -4.94
C PRO A 200 29.56 10.48 -5.21
N LEU A 201 28.37 11.00 -4.87
CA LEU A 201 27.11 10.40 -5.30
C LEU A 201 26.76 10.87 -6.72
N SER A 202 26.84 9.98 -7.71
CA SER A 202 26.37 10.25 -9.07
C SER A 202 24.95 9.69 -9.26
N LEU A 203 23.97 10.54 -9.60
CA LEU A 203 22.80 10.06 -10.37
C LEU A 203 23.13 10.36 -11.83
N ASP A 204 23.27 9.32 -12.65
CA ASP A 204 23.50 9.51 -14.08
C ASP A 204 22.30 10.25 -14.73
N HIS A 205 21.07 10.06 -14.22
CA HIS A 205 19.91 10.90 -14.58
C HIS A 205 18.92 11.01 -13.40
N SER A 206 18.47 12.23 -13.07
CA SER A 206 17.18 12.38 -12.36
C SER A 206 16.10 11.78 -13.26
N PRO A 207 15.14 10.99 -12.76
CA PRO A 207 14.01 10.64 -13.56
C PRO A 207 13.29 11.92 -14.00
N LEU A 208 13.48 12.31 -15.26
CA LEU A 208 12.60 13.25 -15.97
C LEU A 208 11.16 12.79 -15.72
N MET A 209 10.35 13.70 -15.19
CA MET A 209 8.93 13.51 -15.00
C MET A 209 8.27 12.99 -16.28
N ALA A 210 7.15 12.29 -16.13
CA ALA A 210 6.13 12.30 -17.16
C ALA A 210 5.88 13.76 -17.57
N SER A 211 5.92 14.04 -18.87
CA SER A 211 5.80 15.36 -19.51
C SER A 211 4.44 16.06 -19.29
N GLY A 212 3.70 15.72 -18.22
CA GLY A 212 2.41 16.30 -17.89
C GLY A 212 2.55 17.57 -17.05
N ALA A 213 1.67 18.54 -17.29
CA ALA A 213 1.59 19.72 -16.45
C ALA A 213 1.05 19.31 -15.06
N ILE A 214 1.80 19.62 -14.00
CA ILE A 214 1.30 19.49 -12.62
C ILE A 214 0.33 20.65 -12.37
N SER A 215 -0.91 20.30 -12.04
CA SER A 215 -1.90 21.24 -11.51
C SER A 215 -2.14 20.95 -10.03
N TYR A 216 -2.52 21.97 -9.26
CA TYR A 216 -2.84 21.78 -7.86
C TYR A 216 -4.12 22.52 -7.46
N LYS A 217 -4.74 22.07 -6.36
CA LYS A 217 -5.88 22.72 -5.71
C LYS A 217 -5.73 22.68 -4.20
N ILE A 218 -6.32 23.66 -3.49
CA ILE A 218 -6.25 23.74 -2.03
C ILE A 218 -7.65 23.69 -1.44
N TRP A 219 -7.91 22.63 -0.70
CA TRP A 219 -9.24 22.25 -0.26
C TRP A 219 -9.37 22.29 1.26
N SER A 220 -10.59 22.47 1.74
CA SER A 220 -10.91 22.24 3.15
C SER A 220 -11.22 20.75 3.35
N PRO A 221 -10.62 20.10 4.35
CA PRO A 221 -10.93 18.70 4.65
C PRO A 221 -12.37 18.53 5.18
N SER A 222 -12.95 17.35 4.97
CA SER A 222 -14.15 16.93 5.70
C SER A 222 -13.84 16.77 7.19
N LEU A 223 -14.86 16.70 8.05
CA LEU A 223 -14.64 16.54 9.49
C LEU A 223 -13.83 15.27 9.86
N PRO A 224 -14.09 14.07 9.29
CA PRO A 224 -13.27 12.89 9.56
C PRO A 224 -11.79 13.09 9.21
N ILE A 225 -11.51 13.69 8.03
CA ILE A 225 -10.14 13.99 7.61
C ILE A 225 -9.50 15.06 8.49
N LEU A 226 -10.27 16.07 8.87
CA LEU A 226 -9.76 17.15 9.70
C LEU A 226 -9.30 16.61 11.07
N ILE A 227 -10.12 15.75 11.69
CA ILE A 227 -9.81 15.13 12.98
C ILE A 227 -8.57 14.22 12.86
N SER A 228 -8.41 13.52 11.74
CA SER A 228 -7.27 12.61 11.54
C SER A 228 -5.91 13.32 11.43
N TYR A 229 -5.90 14.63 11.16
CA TYR A 229 -4.68 15.42 11.00
C TYR A 229 -4.39 16.41 12.15
N LEU A 230 -5.16 16.40 13.25
CA LEU A 230 -5.04 17.34 14.38
C LEU A 230 -4.37 16.78 15.64
N ASP A 231 -3.69 15.62 15.59
CA ASP A 231 -3.32 14.85 16.80
C ASP A 231 -4.57 14.36 17.58
N TYR A 232 -4.38 13.51 18.59
CA TYR A 232 -5.47 12.86 19.33
C TYR A 232 -6.39 13.82 20.09
N ILE A 233 -5.89 15.02 20.42
CA ILE A 233 -6.65 16.05 21.15
C ILE A 233 -6.55 17.37 20.36
N PRO A 234 -7.50 17.64 19.45
CA PRO A 234 -7.51 18.82 18.60
C PRO A 234 -7.29 20.14 19.34
N HIS A 235 -7.86 20.29 20.54
CA HIS A 235 -7.72 21.52 21.32
C HIS A 235 -6.29 21.79 21.78
N LEU A 236 -5.45 20.75 21.94
CA LEU A 236 -4.04 20.95 22.26
C LEU A 236 -3.27 21.57 21.09
N VAL A 237 -3.68 21.31 19.84
CA VAL A 237 -3.11 22.01 18.67
C VAL A 237 -3.47 23.49 18.69
N GLU A 238 -4.71 23.84 19.06
CA GLU A 238 -5.10 25.24 19.23
C GLU A 238 -4.29 25.94 20.34
N LEU A 239 -4.03 25.24 21.45
CA LEU A 239 -3.16 25.77 22.52
C LEU A 239 -1.70 25.92 22.07
N TYR A 240 -1.20 24.98 21.27
CA TYR A 240 0.12 25.07 20.65
C TYR A 240 0.22 26.29 19.73
N GLU A 241 -0.76 26.51 18.85
CA GLU A 241 -0.79 27.68 17.95
C GLU A 241 -0.80 29.00 18.73
N LYS A 242 -1.53 29.06 19.85
CA LYS A 242 -1.51 30.23 20.76
C LYS A 242 -0.12 30.47 21.35
N GLN A 243 0.58 29.42 21.77
CA GLN A 243 1.96 29.56 22.27
C GLN A 243 2.95 29.90 21.16
N ARG A 244 2.74 29.38 19.94
CA ARG A 244 3.52 29.72 18.76
C ARG A 244 3.44 31.20 18.42
N GLY A 245 2.23 31.77 18.42
CA GLY A 245 2.03 33.21 18.22
C GLY A 245 2.72 34.09 19.29
N GLN A 246 3.07 33.50 20.44
CA GLN A 246 3.82 34.15 21.52
C GLN A 246 5.33 33.86 21.48
N GLY A 247 5.82 33.13 20.48
CA GLY A 247 7.23 32.71 20.39
C GLY A 247 7.64 31.61 21.38
N LYS A 248 6.66 30.91 22.01
CA LYS A 248 6.88 29.92 23.08
C LYS A 248 6.61 28.48 22.66
N ALA A 249 6.41 28.20 21.38
CA ALA A 249 6.11 26.85 20.88
C ALA A 249 7.15 25.79 21.29
N HIS A 250 8.43 26.15 21.38
CA HIS A 250 9.52 25.27 21.81
C HIS A 250 9.41 24.81 23.29
N LEU A 251 8.56 25.46 24.09
CA LEU A 251 8.27 25.13 25.50
C LEU A 251 6.94 24.38 25.66
N PHE A 252 6.21 24.14 24.57
CA PHE A 252 4.90 23.52 24.64
C PHE A 252 5.02 22.07 25.15
N ASP A 253 4.19 21.72 26.13
CA ASP A 253 4.08 20.37 26.67
C ASP A 253 2.61 19.96 26.69
N LYS A 254 2.26 18.89 25.96
CA LYS A 254 0.88 18.41 25.82
C LYS A 254 0.20 18.14 27.16
N ARG A 255 0.94 17.54 28.11
CA ARG A 255 0.39 17.15 29.42
C ARG A 255 0.09 18.38 30.27
N ASN A 256 1.03 19.31 30.38
CA ASN A 256 0.85 20.54 31.14
C ASN A 256 -0.26 21.41 30.53
N ALA A 257 -0.30 21.53 29.20
CA ALA A 257 -1.36 22.25 28.49
C ALA A 257 -2.74 21.61 28.76
N LEU A 258 -2.83 20.28 28.76
CA LEU A 258 -4.06 19.58 29.12
C LEU A 258 -4.46 19.85 30.58
N LEU A 259 -3.54 19.69 31.52
CA LEU A 259 -3.82 19.89 32.94
C LEU A 259 -4.30 21.31 33.22
N GLU A 260 -3.65 22.31 32.63
CA GLU A 260 -4.05 23.71 32.71
C GLU A 260 -5.44 23.95 32.09
N LEU A 261 -5.74 23.33 30.95
CA LEU A 261 -7.07 23.39 30.33
C LEU A 261 -8.15 22.85 31.27
N ILE A 262 -7.94 21.66 31.86
CA ILE A 262 -8.91 21.05 32.78
C ILE A 262 -9.08 21.90 34.04
N TYR A 263 -7.99 22.45 34.58
CA TYR A 263 -8.03 23.35 35.73
C TYR A 263 -8.89 24.59 35.44
N ARG A 264 -8.65 25.27 34.31
CA ARG A 264 -9.44 26.44 33.90
C ARG A 264 -10.91 26.11 33.67
N LEU A 265 -11.22 24.94 33.10
CA LEU A 265 -12.60 24.49 32.92
C LEU A 265 -13.29 24.24 34.27
N GLN A 266 -12.57 23.69 35.25
CA GLN A 266 -13.07 23.47 36.60
C GLN A 266 -13.31 24.80 37.33
N GLU A 267 -12.35 25.72 37.29
CA GLU A 267 -12.52 27.06 37.88
C GLU A 267 -13.68 27.84 37.25
N GLY A 268 -13.85 27.74 35.92
CA GLY A 268 -14.95 28.37 35.20
C GLY A 268 -16.31 27.69 35.42
N ALA A 269 -16.36 26.50 36.04
CA ALA A 269 -17.58 25.75 36.30
C ALA A 269 -18.30 26.22 37.57
N VAL A 270 -18.62 27.51 37.64
CA VAL A 270 -19.34 28.13 38.78
C VAL A 270 -20.72 27.51 39.04
N ASP A 271 -21.26 26.79 38.06
CA ASP A 271 -22.52 26.03 38.14
C ASP A 271 -22.36 24.65 38.81
N MET A 272 -21.15 24.30 39.26
CA MET A 272 -20.83 22.99 39.84
C MET A 272 -19.95 23.14 41.09
N ASP A 273 -20.27 22.38 42.13
CA ASP A 273 -19.53 22.42 43.40
C ASP A 273 -18.25 21.55 43.34
N PHE A 274 -17.18 22.10 42.75
CA PHE A 274 -15.87 21.44 42.73
C PHE A 274 -14.89 22.07 43.71
N SER A 275 -14.42 21.27 44.68
CA SER A 275 -13.21 21.59 45.43
C SER A 275 -11.94 21.29 44.63
N ILE A 276 -10.83 21.95 44.98
CA ILE A 276 -9.48 21.68 44.43
C ILE A 276 -9.06 20.20 44.55
N ARG A 277 -9.64 19.45 45.49
CA ARG A 277 -9.37 18.02 45.68
C ARG A 277 -9.84 17.18 44.49
N HIS A 278 -10.89 17.58 43.77
CA HIS A 278 -11.34 16.85 42.57
C HIS A 278 -10.29 16.93 41.46
N TYR A 279 -9.69 18.11 41.26
CA TYR A 279 -8.60 18.29 40.30
C TYR A 279 -7.35 17.50 40.71
N GLN A 280 -6.97 17.55 41.99
CA GLN A 280 -5.85 16.73 42.50
C GLN A 280 -6.09 15.23 42.29
N ALA A 281 -7.31 14.75 42.57
CA ALA A 281 -7.70 13.36 42.32
C ALA A 281 -7.65 13.03 40.83
N PHE A 282 -8.11 13.92 39.96
CA PHE A 282 -8.03 13.76 38.50
C PHE A 282 -6.57 13.67 38.02
N THR A 283 -5.69 14.56 38.44
CA THR A 283 -4.27 14.53 38.06
C THR A 283 -3.60 13.24 38.53
N GLN A 284 -3.90 12.79 39.76
CA GLN A 284 -3.37 11.54 40.28
C GLN A 284 -3.90 10.33 39.49
N MET A 285 -5.21 10.28 39.24
CA MET A 285 -5.84 9.21 38.46
C MET A 285 -5.27 9.14 37.04
N LEU A 286 -5.20 10.28 36.33
CA LEU A 286 -4.63 10.34 34.99
C LEU A 286 -3.18 9.87 34.98
N THR A 287 -2.38 10.30 35.96
CA THR A 287 -0.96 9.88 36.06
C THR A 287 -0.85 8.37 36.26
N SER A 288 -1.61 7.78 37.19
CA SER A 288 -1.59 6.33 37.42
C SER A 288 -2.09 5.52 36.22
N MET A 289 -3.06 6.04 35.46
CA MET A 289 -3.52 5.38 34.23
C MET A 289 -2.44 5.41 33.15
N LEU A 290 -1.79 6.55 32.94
CA LEU A 290 -0.70 6.68 31.97
C LEU A 290 0.50 5.80 32.33
N GLU A 291 0.88 5.73 33.61
CA GLU A 291 1.94 4.84 34.10
C GLU A 291 1.61 3.36 33.81
N ARG A 292 0.36 2.95 34.04
CA ARG A 292 -0.10 1.59 33.74
C ARG A 292 -0.12 1.28 32.24
N GLU A 293 -0.43 2.28 31.41
CA GLU A 293 -0.42 2.19 29.95
C GLU A 293 0.99 2.30 29.34
N GLY A 294 2.00 2.64 30.15
CA GLY A 294 3.36 2.90 29.66
C GLY A 294 3.45 4.15 28.79
N GLN A 295 2.57 5.13 29.02
CA GLN A 295 2.48 6.37 28.24
C GLN A 295 2.82 7.60 29.12
N ILE A 296 3.18 8.68 28.45
CA ILE A 296 3.45 10.02 29.00
C ILE A 296 2.40 11.00 28.46
N SER A 297 2.12 10.93 27.16
CA SER A 297 1.14 11.73 26.45
C SER A 297 -0.26 11.17 26.70
N PRO A 298 -1.20 11.99 27.18
CA PRO A 298 -2.56 11.55 27.40
C PRO A 298 -3.33 11.40 26.07
N ARG A 299 -4.01 10.27 25.89
CA ARG A 299 -5.04 10.07 24.86
C ARG A 299 -6.41 10.54 25.36
N ILE A 300 -7.31 10.88 24.43
CA ILE A 300 -8.64 11.38 24.81
C ILE A 300 -9.41 10.35 25.65
N GLU A 301 -9.29 9.06 25.35
CA GLU A 301 -9.94 7.98 26.09
C GLU A 301 -9.47 7.93 27.55
N THR A 302 -8.15 7.99 27.77
CA THR A 302 -7.52 7.96 29.09
C THR A 302 -7.94 9.20 29.90
N VAL A 303 -7.95 10.38 29.28
CA VAL A 303 -8.43 11.62 29.91
C VAL A 303 -9.89 11.52 30.30
N MET A 304 -10.73 10.98 29.42
CA MET A 304 -12.15 10.86 29.66
C MET A 304 -12.47 9.82 30.74
N ALA A 305 -11.72 8.73 30.81
CA ALA A 305 -11.85 7.73 31.88
C ALA A 305 -11.46 8.31 33.26
N ALA A 306 -10.35 9.05 33.32
CA ALA A 306 -9.97 9.78 34.53
C ALA A 306 -11.03 10.82 34.92
N CYS A 307 -11.56 11.57 33.94
CA CYS A 307 -12.61 12.57 34.18
C CYS A 307 -13.88 11.96 34.76
N ARG A 308 -14.36 10.84 34.21
CA ARG A 308 -15.58 10.15 34.68
C ARG A 308 -15.43 9.57 36.09
N SER A 309 -14.20 9.31 36.51
CA SER A 309 -13.89 8.76 37.84
C SER A 309 -13.79 9.84 38.91
N CYS A 310 -13.41 11.07 38.53
CA CYS A 310 -13.10 12.14 39.48
C CYS A 310 -14.11 13.29 39.47
N PHE A 311 -14.85 13.47 38.37
CA PHE A 311 -15.84 14.54 38.23
C PHE A 311 -17.24 13.99 37.95
N ASN A 312 -18.24 14.85 38.12
CA ASN A 312 -19.61 14.50 37.75
C ASN A 312 -19.76 14.41 36.22
N LYS A 313 -20.78 13.66 35.78
CA LYS A 313 -21.07 13.45 34.35
C LYS A 313 -21.21 14.76 33.55
N PRO A 314 -21.93 15.80 34.02
CA PRO A 314 -22.01 17.09 33.31
C PRO A 314 -20.65 17.75 33.05
N PHE A 315 -19.72 17.67 34.00
CA PHE A 315 -18.38 18.22 33.82
C PHE A 315 -17.53 17.38 32.89
N SER A 316 -17.57 16.04 33.00
CA SER A 316 -16.89 15.17 32.03
C SER A 316 -17.36 15.46 30.60
N GLU A 317 -18.66 15.67 30.40
CA GLU A 317 -19.22 16.09 29.11
C GLU A 317 -18.70 17.46 28.66
N ARG A 318 -18.56 18.43 29.58
CA ARG A 318 -17.97 19.74 29.30
C ARG A 318 -16.52 19.61 28.86
N VAL A 319 -15.73 18.77 29.52
CA VAL A 319 -14.35 18.48 29.15
C VAL A 319 -14.27 17.87 27.75
N TYR A 320 -15.04 16.81 27.49
CA TYR A 320 -15.07 16.14 26.18
C TYR A 320 -15.31 17.13 25.03
N ARG A 321 -16.30 18.01 25.18
CA ARG A 321 -16.59 19.04 24.16
C ARG A 321 -15.44 20.02 23.97
N HIS A 322 -14.69 20.35 25.01
CA HIS A 322 -13.55 21.26 24.87
C HIS A 322 -12.36 20.58 24.22
N LEU A 323 -12.07 19.32 24.56
CA LEU A 323 -10.95 18.57 23.97
C LEU A 323 -11.07 18.39 22.45
N LEU A 324 -12.29 18.24 21.94
CA LEU A 324 -12.56 18.07 20.51
C LEU A 324 -12.69 19.38 19.72
N LYS A 325 -12.73 20.55 20.38
CA LYS A 325 -12.82 21.82 19.67
C LYS A 325 -11.51 22.15 18.97
N TYR A 326 -11.62 22.74 17.80
CA TYR A 326 -10.50 23.35 17.08
C TYR A 326 -10.97 24.59 16.33
N TYR A 327 -10.64 25.77 16.85
CA TYR A 327 -11.06 27.07 16.32
C TYR A 327 -12.54 27.05 15.89
N ASP A 328 -12.86 27.59 14.71
CA ASP A 328 -14.19 27.55 14.12
C ASP A 328 -14.46 26.31 13.26
N GLN A 329 -13.43 25.50 12.95
CA GLN A 329 -13.57 24.34 12.07
C GLN A 329 -14.20 23.13 12.75
N VAL A 330 -14.08 23.00 14.08
CA VAL A 330 -14.73 21.93 14.85
C VAL A 330 -15.51 22.50 16.02
N LYS A 331 -16.84 22.42 15.93
CA LYS A 331 -17.76 22.85 16.99
C LYS A 331 -18.56 21.66 17.49
N VAL A 332 -18.43 21.35 18.78
CA VAL A 332 -19.23 20.29 19.41
C VAL A 332 -20.46 20.89 20.08
N MET A 333 -21.63 20.57 19.55
CA MET A 333 -22.92 21.05 20.06
C MET A 333 -23.76 19.90 20.63
N ARG A 334 -24.55 20.19 21.66
CA ARG A 334 -25.52 19.24 22.20
C ARG A 334 -26.81 19.33 21.39
N ILE A 335 -27.22 18.25 20.75
CA ILE A 335 -28.46 18.21 19.94
C ILE A 335 -29.63 17.53 20.65
N GLY A 336 -29.38 16.77 21.72
CA GLY A 336 -30.48 16.15 22.46
C GLY A 336 -30.04 15.20 23.56
N LYS A 337 -30.93 14.27 23.90
CA LYS A 337 -30.68 13.11 24.77
C LYS A 337 -31.33 11.88 24.13
N LEU A 338 -30.69 10.72 24.23
CA LEU A 338 -31.29 9.44 23.89
C LEU A 338 -32.50 9.19 24.80
N VAL A 339 -33.61 8.74 24.20
CA VAL A 339 -34.90 8.57 24.90
C VAL A 339 -34.77 7.56 26.04
N ASP A 340 -34.06 6.46 25.81
CA ASP A 340 -33.99 5.33 26.75
C ASP A 340 -32.93 5.54 27.84
N THR A 341 -31.73 5.99 27.47
CA THR A 341 -30.60 6.12 28.41
C THR A 341 -30.49 7.51 29.04
N LYS A 342 -31.25 8.49 28.54
CA LYS A 342 -31.12 9.93 28.85
C LYS A 342 -29.70 10.48 28.59
N GLU A 343 -28.86 9.73 27.89
CA GLU A 343 -27.50 10.16 27.55
C GLU A 343 -27.55 11.27 26.51
N PRO A 344 -26.77 12.34 26.67
CA PRO A 344 -26.75 13.41 25.69
C PRO A 344 -26.21 12.94 24.35
N VAL A 345 -26.84 13.40 23.28
CA VAL A 345 -26.36 13.23 21.92
C VAL A 345 -25.67 14.52 21.49
N TYR A 346 -24.49 14.36 20.90
CA TYR A 346 -23.66 15.44 20.41
C TYR A 346 -23.60 15.42 18.88
N GLU A 347 -23.68 16.59 18.29
CA GLU A 347 -23.39 16.82 16.89
C GLU A 347 -22.07 17.58 16.83
N VAL A 348 -21.10 17.03 16.12
CA VAL A 348 -19.88 17.74 15.77
C VAL A 348 -20.14 18.42 14.44
N LYS A 349 -20.34 19.74 14.47
CA LYS A 349 -20.50 20.54 13.26
C LYS A 349 -19.14 21.04 12.79
N TYR A 350 -18.92 20.91 11.49
CA TYR A 350 -17.91 21.67 10.77
C TYR A 350 -18.59 22.88 10.09
N THR A 351 -17.83 23.90 9.72
CA THR A 351 -18.38 25.07 9.03
C THR A 351 -18.95 24.65 7.67
N ASP A 352 -20.28 24.75 7.51
CA ASP A 352 -21.02 24.44 6.28
C ASP A 352 -20.49 25.28 5.10
N TYR A 353 -20.00 24.60 4.05
CA TYR A 353 -19.91 25.18 2.71
C TYR A 353 -20.91 24.47 1.80
N LYS A 354 -21.84 25.26 1.24
CA LYS A 354 -22.80 24.82 0.21
C LYS A 354 -22.02 24.43 -1.05
N ASP A 355 -22.49 23.38 -1.71
CA ASP A 355 -22.02 22.78 -2.98
C ASP A 355 -21.04 21.59 -2.83
N MET A 356 -21.55 20.33 -2.91
CA MET A 356 -20.82 19.04 -2.91
C MET A 356 -21.43 17.91 -3.82
N GLN A 357 -20.72 17.37 -4.85
CA GLN A 357 -21.04 16.24 -5.79
C GLN A 357 -19.88 15.66 -6.72
N ARG A 358 -18.81 14.99 -6.27
CA ARG A 358 -17.82 14.18 -7.06
C ARG A 358 -16.75 13.53 -6.15
N VAL A 359 -16.34 12.32 -6.50
CA VAL A 359 -15.60 11.35 -5.68
C VAL A 359 -14.07 11.52 -5.76
N PHE A 360 -13.37 11.59 -4.62
CA PHE A 360 -11.91 11.48 -4.49
C PHE A 360 -11.56 10.34 -3.54
N VAL A 361 -10.43 9.68 -3.75
CA VAL A 361 -9.91 8.67 -2.83
C VAL A 361 -8.72 9.27 -2.09
N ALA A 362 -8.88 9.56 -0.81
CA ALA A 362 -7.76 9.85 0.08
C ALA A 362 -7.55 8.65 1.01
N ARG A 363 -6.29 8.25 1.20
CA ARG A 363 -5.95 7.22 2.20
C ARG A 363 -5.87 7.91 3.55
N ASN A 364 -6.87 7.67 4.39
CA ASN A 364 -6.94 8.20 5.74
C ASN A 364 -6.18 7.28 6.71
N CYS A 365 -5.50 7.86 7.70
CA CYS A 365 -4.68 7.17 8.70
C CYS A 365 -5.32 7.27 10.11
N THR A 366 -6.64 7.10 10.22
CA THR A 366 -7.32 7.04 11.53
C THR A 366 -8.06 5.73 11.77
N GLU A 367 -7.97 5.24 13.02
CA GLU A 367 -8.47 3.95 13.50
C GLU A 367 -9.95 3.79 13.13
N LEU A 368 -10.20 3.01 12.08
CA LEU A 368 -11.32 2.07 11.89
C LEU A 368 -11.35 1.65 10.42
N GLU A 369 -10.85 0.44 10.18
CA GLU A 369 -10.96 -0.32 8.91
C GLU A 369 -10.17 0.30 7.74
N GLN A 370 -9.50 -0.56 6.95
CA GLN A 370 -8.89 -0.17 5.67
C GLN A 370 -10.00 0.24 4.69
N HIS A 371 -10.54 1.45 4.86
CA HIS A 371 -11.47 2.04 3.91
C HIS A 371 -10.70 3.00 3.01
N PHE A 372 -10.91 2.83 1.71
CA PHE A 372 -10.75 3.94 0.79
C PHE A 372 -11.85 4.95 1.15
N GLU A 373 -11.50 6.10 1.74
CA GLU A 373 -12.52 7.10 2.03
C GLU A 373 -12.81 7.89 0.74
N ILE A 374 -14.01 7.69 0.22
CA ILE A 374 -14.56 8.40 -0.93
C ILE A 374 -14.99 9.80 -0.46
N LEU A 375 -14.30 10.85 -0.89
CA LEU A 375 -14.61 12.26 -0.61
C LEU A 375 -15.53 12.81 -1.71
N TYR A 376 -16.60 13.56 -1.40
CA TYR A 376 -17.62 14.01 -2.37
C TYR A 376 -17.64 15.56 -2.59
N ILE A 377 -17.51 16.14 -3.82
CA ILE A 377 -17.49 17.61 -4.21
C ILE A 377 -17.94 17.96 -5.70
N PRO A 378 -18.74 18.99 -6.09
CA PRO A 378 -19.71 18.97 -7.21
C PRO A 378 -19.25 19.34 -8.63
N GLY A 379 -20.05 18.89 -9.61
CA GLY A 379 -19.99 19.27 -11.03
C GLY A 379 -20.96 20.41 -11.42
N SER A 380 -20.53 21.20 -12.40
CA SER A 380 -21.24 22.37 -12.93
C SER A 380 -22.49 22.00 -13.73
N GLU A 381 -23.60 22.68 -13.45
CA GLU A 381 -24.61 22.94 -14.46
C GLU A 381 -24.01 23.89 -15.50
N ASP A 382 -24.01 23.48 -16.77
CA ASP A 382 -24.05 24.41 -17.89
C ASP A 382 -25.23 24.03 -18.79
N HIS A 383 -25.89 25.07 -19.27
CA HIS A 383 -27.29 25.13 -19.68
C HIS A 383 -27.65 24.51 -21.05
N ALA A 384 -28.89 23.99 -21.08
CA ALA A 384 -29.96 24.23 -22.06
C ALA A 384 -29.89 23.74 -23.54
N GLY A 385 -30.98 23.02 -23.90
CA GLY A 385 -31.60 22.98 -25.24
C GLY A 385 -31.08 21.86 -26.14
N THR A 386 -31.87 20.87 -26.55
CA THR A 386 -33.13 21.00 -27.30
C THR A 386 -34.02 19.77 -27.13
N LYS A 387 -35.33 20.01 -27.32
CA LYS A 387 -36.40 19.02 -27.36
C LYS A 387 -36.38 18.21 -28.68
N ASP A 388 -37.12 17.09 -28.60
CA ASP A 388 -37.87 16.38 -29.66
C ASP A 388 -37.31 15.03 -30.14
N GLY A 389 -38.14 13.99 -29.97
CA GLY A 389 -38.11 12.78 -30.79
C GLY A 389 -38.15 11.46 -30.03
N PRO A 390 -39.25 10.69 -30.05
CA PRO A 390 -39.30 9.32 -29.58
C PRO A 390 -38.80 8.37 -30.69
N ASN A 391 -38.12 7.26 -30.37
CA ASN A 391 -38.43 5.94 -30.91
C ASN A 391 -37.44 4.83 -30.49
N GLN A 392 -38.03 3.63 -30.54
CA GLN A 392 -37.64 2.26 -30.24
C GLN A 392 -36.28 1.72 -30.73
N PRO A 393 -35.88 0.53 -30.21
CA PRO A 393 -34.62 -0.16 -30.56
C PRO A 393 -34.74 -0.97 -31.85
N VAL A 394 -33.63 -1.19 -32.56
CA VAL A 394 -33.54 -2.13 -33.69
C VAL A 394 -32.22 -2.90 -33.67
N ASP A 395 -32.35 -4.21 -33.80
CA ASP A 395 -31.35 -5.25 -34.03
C ASP A 395 -30.67 -5.19 -35.42
N GLN A 396 -29.35 -5.47 -35.45
CA GLN A 396 -28.61 -6.31 -36.43
C GLN A 396 -28.56 -5.92 -37.95
N PRO A 397 -27.76 -6.59 -38.83
CA PRO A 397 -26.38 -7.12 -38.72
C PRO A 397 -25.48 -6.84 -39.99
N ILE A 398 -24.31 -7.51 -40.04
CA ILE A 398 -23.52 -8.00 -41.21
C ILE A 398 -22.52 -7.04 -41.94
N ARG A 399 -21.22 -7.40 -41.98
CA ARG A 399 -20.49 -7.99 -43.13
C ARG A 399 -18.96 -7.98 -42.98
N TYR A 400 -18.40 -9.18 -42.92
CA TYR A 400 -17.02 -9.50 -43.29
C TYR A 400 -16.90 -9.59 -44.82
N THR A 401 -15.71 -9.31 -45.34
CA THR A 401 -15.25 -9.85 -46.63
C THR A 401 -13.78 -10.26 -46.50
N GLU A 402 -13.54 -11.57 -46.63
CA GLU A 402 -12.24 -12.20 -46.89
C GLU A 402 -11.75 -11.89 -48.32
N ILE A 403 -10.43 -11.91 -48.52
CA ILE A 403 -9.83 -12.20 -49.82
C ILE A 403 -8.79 -13.32 -49.62
N GLU A 404 -8.99 -14.39 -50.36
CA GLU A 404 -8.23 -15.64 -50.41
C GLU A 404 -6.96 -15.57 -51.29
N LEU A 405 -6.16 -16.62 -51.11
CA LEU A 405 -4.79 -16.91 -51.51
C LEU A 405 -4.60 -17.34 -52.98
N ASP A 406 -3.35 -17.33 -53.47
CA ASP A 406 -2.71 -18.34 -54.33
C ASP A 406 -1.24 -17.91 -54.59
N GLY A 407 -0.16 -18.71 -54.58
CA GLY A 407 0.10 -20.15 -54.54
C GLY A 407 1.64 -20.40 -54.66
N PRO A 408 2.15 -21.65 -54.63
CA PRO A 408 3.45 -22.04 -54.02
C PRO A 408 4.58 -22.50 -55.01
N PRO A 409 5.56 -23.38 -54.64
CA PRO A 409 7.01 -23.11 -54.47
C PRO A 409 7.94 -23.76 -55.55
N PRO A 410 9.30 -23.78 -55.42
CA PRO A 410 9.95 -24.92 -54.75
C PRO A 410 11.35 -24.70 -54.08
N ASN A 411 11.52 -25.39 -52.94
CA ASN A 411 12.64 -26.24 -52.47
C ASN A 411 14.12 -25.77 -52.25
N ARG A 412 14.53 -26.01 -50.99
CA ARG A 412 15.73 -26.75 -50.49
C ARG A 412 17.12 -26.10 -50.58
N ARG A 413 17.70 -25.74 -49.42
CA ARG A 413 18.71 -26.54 -48.67
C ARG A 413 19.30 -25.79 -47.46
N ASN A 414 19.24 -26.46 -46.31
CA ASN A 414 20.13 -26.48 -45.14
C ASN A 414 21.11 -25.32 -44.91
N ARG A 415 20.95 -24.67 -43.75
CA ARG A 415 21.95 -24.74 -42.68
C ARG A 415 21.27 -24.39 -41.36
N GLU A 416 21.02 -25.40 -40.54
CA GLU A 416 20.89 -25.23 -39.09
C GLU A 416 22.12 -24.47 -38.61
N LYS A 417 21.93 -23.19 -38.32
CA LYS A 417 22.67 -22.53 -37.25
C LYS A 417 21.75 -22.68 -36.05
N SER A 418 22.25 -23.33 -35.01
CA SER A 418 21.69 -23.26 -33.66
C SER A 418 21.26 -21.80 -33.40
N PRO A 419 20.03 -21.54 -32.93
CA PRO A 419 19.66 -20.19 -32.51
C PRO A 419 20.71 -19.74 -31.50
N GLN A 420 21.38 -18.63 -31.81
CA GLN A 420 22.23 -17.93 -30.86
C GLN A 420 21.36 -17.64 -29.65
N GLU A 421 21.77 -18.16 -28.48
CA GLU A 421 21.06 -18.08 -27.22
C GLU A 421 20.62 -16.64 -26.95
N GLU A 422 19.31 -16.42 -27.03
CA GLU A 422 18.69 -15.18 -26.61
C GLU A 422 18.59 -15.24 -25.09
N THR A 423 19.32 -14.38 -24.40
CA THR A 423 19.23 -14.27 -22.94
C THR A 423 17.93 -13.57 -22.59
N VAL A 424 17.03 -14.35 -21.99
CA VAL A 424 15.73 -13.92 -21.52
C VAL A 424 15.84 -13.66 -20.02
N THR A 425 15.48 -12.47 -19.55
CA THR A 425 15.51 -12.11 -18.13
C THR A 425 14.12 -11.69 -17.66
N THR A 426 13.65 -12.31 -16.58
CA THR A 426 12.45 -11.94 -15.83
C THR A 426 12.82 -10.94 -14.72
N TRP A 427 11.91 -10.00 -14.41
CA TRP A 427 12.21 -8.84 -13.57
C TRP A 427 11.95 -9.08 -12.05
N ILE A 428 12.81 -8.54 -11.18
CA ILE A 428 13.08 -9.00 -9.79
C ILE A 428 12.53 -8.07 -8.67
N PRO A 429 11.23 -7.76 -8.63
CA PRO A 429 10.55 -7.65 -7.32
C PRO A 429 9.31 -8.56 -7.26
N ARG A 430 9.16 -9.45 -8.25
CA ARG A 430 8.11 -10.47 -8.30
C ARG A 430 8.16 -11.39 -7.08
N GLY A 431 9.36 -11.78 -6.63
CA GLY A 431 9.52 -12.77 -5.56
C GLY A 431 8.81 -12.41 -4.25
N TYR A 432 8.95 -11.16 -3.79
CA TYR A 432 8.29 -10.71 -2.56
C TYR A 432 6.77 -10.64 -2.72
N PHE A 433 6.30 -10.03 -3.81
CA PHE A 433 4.87 -9.89 -4.07
C PHE A 433 4.19 -11.25 -4.25
N GLU A 434 4.80 -12.19 -4.98
CA GLU A 434 4.26 -13.55 -5.13
C GLU A 434 4.24 -14.31 -3.82
N LYS A 435 5.29 -14.18 -3.01
CA LYS A 435 5.34 -14.74 -1.66
C LYS A 435 4.22 -14.20 -0.78
N GLU A 436 3.91 -12.90 -0.84
CA GLU A 436 2.78 -12.31 -0.13
C GLU A 436 1.44 -12.84 -0.63
N MET A 437 1.25 -12.89 -1.94
CA MET A 437 0.01 -13.41 -2.54
C MET A 437 -0.21 -14.87 -2.18
N ARG A 438 0.86 -15.66 -2.17
CA ARG A 438 0.89 -17.05 -1.72
C ARG A 438 0.56 -17.17 -0.23
N ALA A 439 1.19 -16.37 0.62
CA ALA A 439 0.90 -16.33 2.06
C ALA A 439 -0.57 -15.95 2.33
N LYS A 440 -1.10 -14.97 1.60
CA LYS A 440 -2.51 -14.55 1.64
C LYS A 440 -3.44 -15.68 1.21
N ALA A 441 -3.13 -16.39 0.12
CA ALA A 441 -3.90 -17.54 -0.32
C ALA A 441 -3.93 -18.66 0.74
N PHE A 442 -2.80 -18.99 1.37
CA PHE A 442 -2.77 -19.94 2.48
C PHE A 442 -3.59 -19.49 3.68
N HIS A 443 -3.51 -18.21 4.04
CA HIS A 443 -4.32 -17.64 5.12
C HIS A 443 -5.82 -17.78 4.81
N LEU A 444 -6.23 -17.46 3.58
CA LEU A 444 -7.60 -17.61 3.11
C LEU A 444 -8.06 -19.08 3.07
N ALA A 445 -7.17 -20.02 2.72
CA ALA A 445 -7.46 -21.45 2.75
C ALA A 445 -7.73 -21.95 4.18
N VAL A 446 -6.85 -21.60 5.13
CA VAL A 446 -7.00 -21.93 6.55
C VAL A 446 -8.29 -21.34 7.11
N TYR A 447 -8.61 -20.09 6.74
CA TYR A 447 -9.83 -19.43 7.16
C TYR A 447 -11.08 -20.13 6.59
N SER A 448 -11.06 -20.48 5.30
CA SER A 448 -12.16 -21.17 4.62
C SER A 448 -12.43 -22.56 5.23
N HIS A 449 -11.39 -23.26 5.70
CA HIS A 449 -11.51 -24.54 6.41
C HIS A 449 -12.07 -24.42 7.84
N ARG A 450 -11.87 -23.28 8.50
CA ARG A 450 -12.39 -23.02 9.86
C ARG A 450 -13.88 -22.68 9.85
N GLU A 451 -14.37 -22.08 8.76
CA GLU A 451 -15.77 -21.69 8.60
C GLU A 451 -16.54 -22.66 7.69
N GLN A 452 -16.78 -23.89 8.17
CA GLN A 452 -17.75 -24.75 7.49
C GLN A 452 -19.17 -24.24 7.75
N ILE A 453 -19.79 -23.72 6.70
CA ILE A 453 -21.22 -23.40 6.69
C ILE A 453 -21.97 -24.68 6.39
N LYS A 454 -22.59 -25.27 7.42
CA LYS A 454 -23.46 -26.43 7.27
C LYS A 454 -24.91 -25.96 7.24
N SER A 455 -25.64 -26.33 6.20
CA SER A 455 -27.08 -26.10 6.16
C SER A 455 -27.79 -27.16 7.00
N ILE A 456 -28.44 -26.73 8.07
CA ILE A 456 -29.27 -27.58 8.93
C ILE A 456 -30.73 -27.18 8.79
N GLU A 457 -31.64 -28.12 9.04
CA GLU A 457 -33.07 -27.81 9.07
C GLU A 457 -33.34 -26.81 10.20
N PHE A 458 -34.13 -25.77 9.90
CA PHE A 458 -34.48 -24.72 10.84
C PHE A 458 -35.25 -25.31 12.03
N ARG A 459 -34.73 -25.07 13.24
CA ARG A 459 -35.32 -25.53 14.51
C ARG A 459 -35.64 -24.40 15.49
N GLY A 460 -35.69 -23.14 15.01
CA GLY A 460 -36.04 -21.97 15.82
C GLY A 460 -34.96 -20.87 15.92
N ALA A 461 -33.71 -21.14 15.53
CA ALA A 461 -32.64 -20.14 15.45
C ALA A 461 -32.25 -19.89 13.99
N LEU A 462 -32.07 -18.62 13.61
CA LEU A 462 -31.66 -18.24 12.25
C LEU A 462 -30.16 -18.47 11.99
N GLU A 463 -29.37 -18.73 13.03
CA GLU A 463 -27.94 -19.02 12.94
C GLU A 463 -27.21 -17.94 12.10
N ALA A 464 -26.48 -18.31 11.04
CA ALA A 464 -25.83 -17.41 10.09
C ALA A 464 -26.70 -17.09 8.86
N GLY A 465 -28.03 -17.21 8.98
CA GLY A 465 -29.03 -16.86 7.97
C GLY A 465 -29.62 -18.06 7.23
N ILE A 466 -30.64 -17.81 6.41
CA ILE A 466 -31.36 -18.84 5.63
C ILE A 466 -30.49 -19.36 4.49
N ASP A 467 -30.43 -20.69 4.32
CA ASP A 467 -29.93 -21.31 3.10
C ASP A 467 -31.06 -21.39 2.07
N PHE A 468 -31.19 -20.31 1.29
CA PHE A 468 -32.20 -20.19 0.23
C PHE A 468 -32.14 -21.33 -0.78
N ARG A 469 -30.93 -21.75 -1.19
CA ARG A 469 -30.77 -22.75 -2.24
C ARG A 469 -31.29 -24.12 -1.79
N ARG A 470 -30.94 -24.54 -0.58
CA ARG A 470 -31.41 -25.82 -0.03
C ARG A 470 -32.89 -25.77 0.32
N THR A 471 -33.35 -24.66 0.89
CA THR A 471 -34.78 -24.42 1.19
C THR A 471 -35.62 -24.56 -0.08
N LEU A 472 -35.26 -23.84 -1.14
CA LEU A 472 -35.94 -23.89 -2.44
C LEU A 472 -35.92 -25.29 -3.07
N ARG A 473 -34.78 -26.01 -3.05
CA ARG A 473 -34.71 -27.39 -3.55
C ARG A 473 -35.72 -28.31 -2.86
N THR A 474 -35.87 -28.19 -1.55
CA THR A 474 -36.83 -29.03 -0.82
C THR A 474 -38.29 -28.63 -1.06
N TYR A 475 -38.54 -27.35 -1.28
CA TYR A 475 -39.83 -26.84 -1.74
C TYR A 475 -40.22 -27.47 -3.10
N TRP A 476 -39.32 -27.42 -4.09
CA TRP A 476 -39.55 -28.03 -5.41
C TRP A 476 -39.67 -29.55 -5.37
N ALA A 477 -38.97 -30.22 -4.46
CA ALA A 477 -39.10 -31.65 -4.23
C ALA A 477 -40.40 -32.05 -3.48
N ARG A 478 -41.35 -31.12 -3.31
CA ARG A 478 -42.64 -31.30 -2.59
C ARG A 478 -42.46 -31.76 -1.13
N ARG A 479 -41.36 -31.40 -0.49
CA ARG A 479 -41.07 -31.67 0.93
C ARG A 479 -40.54 -30.39 1.58
N PRO A 480 -41.35 -29.33 1.68
CA PRO A 480 -40.88 -28.01 2.05
C PRO A 480 -40.28 -28.02 3.45
N LYS A 481 -38.99 -27.71 3.53
CA LYS A 481 -38.24 -27.56 4.78
C LYS A 481 -37.40 -26.29 4.70
N VAL A 482 -37.42 -25.49 5.75
CA VAL A 482 -36.55 -24.32 5.85
C VAL A 482 -35.18 -24.78 6.34
N TYR A 483 -34.12 -24.35 5.68
CA TYR A 483 -32.75 -24.62 6.10
C TYR A 483 -32.06 -23.30 6.49
N VAL A 484 -31.27 -23.34 7.56
CA VAL A 484 -30.42 -22.25 8.02
C VAL A 484 -28.95 -22.68 7.98
N LYS A 485 -28.07 -21.70 7.80
CA LYS A 485 -26.62 -21.85 7.75
C LYS A 485 -26.07 -21.82 9.16
N THR A 486 -25.50 -22.91 9.66
CA THR A 486 -24.75 -22.91 10.92
C THR A 486 -23.26 -22.85 10.63
N ARG A 487 -22.55 -21.91 11.27
CA ARG A 487 -21.08 -21.89 11.26
C ARG A 487 -20.58 -22.84 12.34
N ARG A 488 -20.00 -23.97 11.93
CA ARG A 488 -19.25 -24.82 12.87
C ARG A 488 -17.78 -24.49 12.73
N LYS A 489 -17.16 -24.08 13.83
CA LYS A 489 -15.71 -24.01 13.95
C LYS A 489 -15.17 -25.43 13.96
N SER A 490 -14.78 -25.94 12.80
CA SER A 490 -13.93 -27.15 12.75
C SER A 490 -12.51 -26.75 13.10
N LEU A 491 -11.81 -27.62 13.85
CA LEU A 491 -10.35 -27.66 13.82
C LEU A 491 -9.96 -28.01 12.39
N GLY A 492 -9.79 -26.98 11.55
CA GLY A 492 -9.39 -27.16 10.16
C GLY A 492 -8.08 -27.93 10.11
N LYS A 493 -7.96 -28.83 9.13
CA LYS A 493 -6.67 -29.47 8.87
C LYS A 493 -5.64 -28.37 8.57
N PRO A 494 -4.43 -28.42 9.17
CA PRO A 494 -3.40 -27.47 8.84
C PRO A 494 -3.02 -27.63 7.36
N VAL A 495 -3.18 -26.56 6.57
CA VAL A 495 -2.72 -26.54 5.19
C VAL A 495 -1.22 -26.24 5.22
N SER A 496 -0.42 -27.15 4.67
CA SER A 496 1.02 -26.96 4.60
C SER A 496 1.36 -25.82 3.63
N ARG A 497 2.25 -24.88 4.00
CA ARG A 497 2.69 -23.75 3.13
C ARG A 497 3.42 -24.19 1.85
N THR A 498 3.75 -25.47 1.79
CA THR A 498 4.51 -26.09 0.74
C THR A 498 3.61 -26.70 -0.34
N GLU A 499 2.29 -26.55 -0.22
CA GLU A 499 1.33 -27.03 -1.22
C GLU A 499 1.30 -26.15 -2.46
N PRO A 500 1.06 -26.69 -3.66
CA PRO A 500 1.00 -25.88 -4.87
C PRO A 500 -0.25 -24.99 -4.89
N ILE A 501 -0.11 -23.82 -5.52
CA ILE A 501 -1.21 -22.88 -5.76
C ILE A 501 -1.42 -22.70 -7.25
N VAL A 502 -2.64 -22.95 -7.71
CA VAL A 502 -3.09 -22.68 -9.07
C VAL A 502 -3.88 -21.38 -9.08
N TRP A 503 -3.45 -20.42 -9.89
CA TRP A 503 -4.10 -19.14 -10.14
C TRP A 503 -4.72 -19.17 -11.54
N LEU A 504 -6.04 -18.97 -11.65
CA LEU A 504 -6.73 -18.85 -12.93
C LEU A 504 -7.37 -17.47 -13.04
N PHE A 505 -6.77 -16.65 -13.88
CA PHE A 505 -7.04 -15.22 -14.00
C PHE A 505 -8.15 -14.90 -14.98
N GLN A 506 -8.19 -15.64 -16.09
CA GLN A 506 -9.21 -15.47 -17.09
C GLN A 506 -10.54 -16.07 -16.61
N LYS A 507 -11.65 -15.39 -16.92
CA LYS A 507 -12.98 -16.01 -16.84
C LYS A 507 -13.11 -17.04 -17.96
N SER A 508 -12.49 -18.21 -17.81
CA SER A 508 -12.79 -19.30 -18.73
C SER A 508 -14.21 -19.78 -18.43
N THR A 509 -15.12 -19.52 -19.37
CA THR A 509 -16.26 -20.42 -19.50
C THR A 509 -15.68 -21.75 -19.98
N SER A 510 -16.16 -22.88 -19.45
CA SER A 510 -15.60 -24.22 -19.66
C SER A 510 -15.66 -24.73 -21.11
N THR A 511 -15.82 -23.85 -22.11
CA THR A 511 -16.16 -24.16 -23.49
C THR A 511 -15.24 -23.50 -24.53
N THR A 512 -14.45 -22.48 -24.18
CA THR A 512 -13.48 -21.89 -25.12
C THR A 512 -12.21 -22.74 -25.15
N LYS A 513 -12.16 -23.68 -26.10
CA LYS A 513 -11.06 -24.63 -26.31
C LYS A 513 -9.79 -23.98 -26.86
N GLU A 514 -9.92 -22.82 -27.49
CA GLU A 514 -8.82 -22.11 -28.13
C GLU A 514 -8.74 -20.72 -27.52
N VAL A 515 -7.66 -20.45 -26.79
CA VAL A 515 -7.12 -19.10 -26.75
C VAL A 515 -6.09 -19.10 -27.87
N PRO A 516 -6.40 -18.57 -29.06
CA PRO A 516 -5.39 -18.45 -30.11
C PRO A 516 -4.23 -17.66 -29.50
N HIS A 517 -3.01 -18.22 -29.55
CA HIS A 517 -1.77 -17.60 -29.02
C HIS A 517 -1.51 -17.74 -27.51
N ALA A 518 -2.04 -18.76 -26.84
CA ALA A 518 -1.60 -19.09 -25.48
C ALA A 518 -0.41 -20.06 -25.48
N GLU A 519 0.73 -19.65 -24.94
CA GLU A 519 1.91 -20.49 -24.77
C GLU A 519 2.14 -20.82 -23.29
N MET A 520 2.64 -22.03 -23.04
CA MET A 520 2.97 -22.51 -21.71
C MET A 520 4.47 -22.37 -21.45
N HIS A 521 4.78 -21.65 -20.38
CA HIS A 521 6.13 -21.28 -19.96
C HIS A 521 6.37 -21.70 -18.51
N TYR A 522 7.63 -21.66 -18.07
CA TYR A 522 7.99 -21.97 -16.69
C TYR A 522 9.14 -21.10 -16.19
N THR A 523 9.31 -21.00 -14.87
CA THR A 523 10.46 -20.33 -14.24
C THR A 523 11.26 -21.31 -13.38
N TRP A 524 12.58 -21.08 -13.32
CA TRP A 524 13.51 -21.91 -12.56
C TRP A 524 13.66 -21.44 -11.10
N CYS A 525 14.02 -22.36 -10.21
CA CYS A 525 14.64 -22.07 -8.92
C CYS A 525 15.78 -23.08 -8.61
N GLY A 526 16.70 -22.69 -7.74
CA GLY A 526 17.85 -23.51 -7.33
C GLY A 526 19.13 -23.25 -8.14
N GLU A 527 20.16 -24.05 -7.88
CA GLU A 527 21.47 -23.93 -8.54
C GLU A 527 21.42 -24.42 -10.00
N TRP A 528 22.28 -23.84 -10.86
CA TRP A 528 22.40 -24.15 -12.30
C TRP A 528 22.54 -25.64 -12.63
N HIS A 529 23.08 -26.45 -11.72
CA HIS A 529 23.33 -27.88 -11.96
C HIS A 529 22.16 -28.81 -11.59
N ALA A 530 21.09 -28.27 -10.99
CA ALA A 530 19.88 -29.03 -10.65
C ALA A 530 18.64 -28.13 -10.68
N PRO A 531 18.28 -27.57 -11.84
CA PRO A 531 17.21 -26.60 -11.92
C PRO A 531 15.85 -27.26 -11.63
N LEU A 532 15.11 -26.64 -10.71
CA LEU A 532 13.75 -27.02 -10.35
C LEU A 532 12.77 -26.00 -10.93
N ILE A 533 11.52 -26.42 -11.14
CA ILE A 533 10.48 -25.55 -11.72
C ILE A 533 9.68 -24.89 -10.60
N ALA A 534 9.90 -23.58 -10.43
CA ALA A 534 9.24 -22.79 -9.40
C ALA A 534 7.78 -22.51 -9.77
N ASN A 535 7.56 -22.06 -11.01
CA ASN A 535 6.27 -21.71 -11.54
C ASN A 535 6.09 -22.30 -12.94
N LEU A 536 4.85 -22.68 -13.25
CA LEU A 536 4.39 -23.08 -14.56
C LEU A 536 3.22 -22.16 -14.93
N TYR A 537 3.24 -21.48 -16.07
CA TYR A 537 2.20 -20.51 -16.40
C TYR A 537 1.85 -20.54 -17.87
N VAL A 538 0.64 -20.10 -18.16
CA VAL A 538 0.12 -19.93 -19.52
C VAL A 538 -0.07 -18.45 -19.74
N ALA A 539 0.53 -17.92 -20.79
CA ALA A 539 0.44 -16.51 -21.16
C ALA A 539 -0.12 -16.35 -22.57
N GLU A 540 -0.91 -15.30 -22.78
CA GLU A 540 -1.33 -14.85 -24.10
C GLU A 540 -0.16 -14.06 -24.71
N GLU A 541 0.39 -14.57 -25.82
CA GLU A 541 1.41 -13.88 -26.62
C GLU A 541 0.78 -12.62 -27.25
N ASN A 542 0.88 -11.50 -26.54
CA ASN A 542 0.71 -10.20 -27.18
C ASN A 542 2.07 -9.78 -27.72
N HIS A 543 2.34 -10.06 -29.00
CA HIS A 543 3.46 -9.46 -29.74
C HIS A 543 3.25 -7.95 -30.00
N GLN A 544 2.75 -7.20 -29.01
CA GLN A 544 2.96 -5.76 -29.01
C GLN A 544 4.45 -5.54 -28.72
N ASP A 545 5.25 -5.68 -29.78
CA ASP A 545 6.67 -5.33 -29.87
C ASP A 545 6.78 -3.83 -29.57
N GLU A 546 6.84 -3.44 -28.30
CA GLU A 546 7.28 -2.09 -27.95
C GLU A 546 8.80 -2.04 -28.18
N LYS A 547 9.15 -1.63 -29.41
CA LYS A 547 10.51 -1.33 -29.81
C LYS A 547 10.88 0.04 -29.26
N THR A 548 11.63 0.04 -28.18
CA THR A 548 12.12 1.27 -27.58
C THR A 548 13.59 1.45 -27.88
N VAL A 549 13.97 2.65 -28.29
CA VAL A 549 15.37 3.04 -28.44
C VAL A 549 15.90 3.53 -27.10
N VAL A 550 16.84 2.80 -26.50
CA VAL A 550 17.57 3.18 -25.29
C VAL A 550 18.97 3.65 -25.67
N PHE A 551 19.34 4.84 -25.19
CA PHE A 551 20.63 5.44 -25.50
C PHE A 551 21.73 4.78 -24.67
N ASN A 552 22.68 4.10 -25.32
CA ASN A 552 23.86 3.58 -24.65
C ASN A 552 24.91 4.70 -24.52
N GLY A 553 24.96 5.32 -23.35
CA GLY A 553 25.84 6.46 -23.04
C GLY A 553 27.33 6.18 -23.21
N ASN A 554 27.76 4.92 -23.23
CA ASN A 554 29.18 4.58 -23.40
C ASN A 554 29.62 4.61 -24.88
N ASN A 555 28.70 4.42 -25.83
CA ASN A 555 29.04 4.27 -27.25
C ASN A 555 28.32 5.28 -28.17
N ALA A 556 27.54 6.21 -27.62
CA ALA A 556 26.71 7.18 -28.36
C ALA A 556 25.81 6.53 -29.43
N GLN A 557 25.43 5.27 -29.24
CA GLN A 557 24.54 4.54 -30.14
C GLN A 557 23.21 4.23 -29.46
N ASN A 558 22.16 4.45 -30.24
CA ASN A 558 20.79 4.09 -29.95
C ASN A 558 20.63 2.56 -30.03
N MET A 559 20.35 1.91 -28.89
CA MET A 559 20.10 0.47 -28.82
C MET A 559 18.60 0.21 -28.84
N LEU A 560 18.12 -0.65 -29.73
CA LEU A 560 16.72 -1.08 -29.73
C LEU A 560 16.51 -2.16 -28.67
N LEU A 561 15.81 -1.82 -27.60
CA LEU A 561 15.20 -2.77 -26.68
C LEU A 561 13.85 -3.20 -27.20
N LYS A 562 13.57 -4.49 -27.05
CA LYS A 562 12.20 -5.00 -27.18
C LYS A 562 11.72 -5.39 -25.81
N VAL A 563 10.70 -4.71 -25.34
CA VAL A 563 9.96 -5.10 -24.15
C VAL A 563 8.76 -5.91 -24.61
N TYR A 564 8.60 -7.10 -24.06
CA TYR A 564 7.44 -7.94 -24.28
C TYR A 564 6.61 -7.92 -23.01
N ARG A 565 5.30 -7.71 -23.19
CA ARG A 565 4.33 -7.85 -22.12
C ARG A 565 3.47 -9.07 -22.40
N GLU A 566 3.58 -10.03 -21.51
CA GLU A 566 2.75 -11.21 -21.52
C GLU A 566 1.63 -11.06 -20.50
N LYS A 567 0.43 -11.42 -20.94
CA LYS A 567 -0.74 -11.46 -20.08
C LYS A 567 -0.94 -12.89 -19.63
N ILE A 568 -0.65 -13.15 -18.35
CA ILE A 568 -0.80 -14.46 -17.76
C ILE A 568 -2.29 -14.79 -17.65
N LEU A 569 -2.68 -15.91 -18.24
CA LEU A 569 -4.04 -16.45 -18.19
C LEU A 569 -4.22 -17.33 -16.94
N GLY A 570 -3.17 -18.03 -16.54
CA GLY A 570 -3.07 -18.71 -15.26
C GLY A 570 -1.66 -19.19 -14.96
N MET A 571 -1.41 -19.52 -13.70
CA MET A 571 -0.13 -20.07 -13.25
C MET A 571 -0.29 -21.09 -12.13
N THR A 572 0.60 -22.06 -12.04
CA THR A 572 0.82 -22.93 -10.90
C THR A 572 2.15 -22.58 -10.25
N SER A 573 2.11 -22.18 -8.99
CA SER A 573 3.29 -21.94 -8.15
C SER A 573 3.51 -23.15 -7.25
N PHE A 574 4.69 -23.78 -7.37
CA PHE A 574 5.08 -24.93 -6.55
C PHE A 574 5.81 -24.48 -5.29
N VAL A 575 6.68 -23.48 -5.39
CA VAL A 575 7.46 -22.89 -4.30
C VAL A 575 7.27 -21.38 -4.23
N ASP A 576 7.67 -20.79 -3.09
CA ASP A 576 7.85 -19.34 -3.02
C ASP A 576 9.01 -18.95 -3.95
N ASP A 577 8.80 -17.95 -4.78
CA ASP A 577 9.80 -17.45 -5.71
C ASP A 577 10.98 -16.83 -4.93
N GLY A 578 12.22 -17.10 -5.37
CA GLY A 578 13.45 -16.65 -4.71
C GLY A 578 13.96 -17.49 -3.53
N LEU A 579 13.37 -18.66 -3.22
CA LEU A 579 13.99 -19.60 -2.27
C LEU A 579 15.23 -20.26 -2.87
N MET A 580 16.30 -20.34 -2.07
CA MET A 580 17.47 -21.13 -2.45
C MET A 580 17.16 -22.62 -2.32
N LEU A 581 17.87 -23.46 -3.07
CA LEU A 581 17.69 -24.91 -3.01
C LEU A 581 17.85 -25.45 -1.57
N ASP A 582 18.78 -24.86 -0.80
CA ASP A 582 18.99 -25.20 0.61
C ASP A 582 17.77 -24.88 1.49
N ASP A 583 17.07 -23.76 1.23
CA ASP A 583 15.85 -23.41 1.96
C ASP A 583 14.72 -24.40 1.65
N ILE A 584 14.63 -24.83 0.39
CA ILE A 584 13.67 -25.85 -0.06
C ILE A 584 13.98 -27.19 0.61
N ILE A 585 15.25 -27.62 0.61
CA ILE A 585 15.69 -28.87 1.25
C ILE A 585 15.47 -28.80 2.77
N ALA A 586 15.79 -27.68 3.40
CA ALA A 586 15.58 -27.49 4.83
C ALA A 586 14.10 -27.54 5.20
N ALA A 587 13.23 -26.96 4.37
CA ALA A 587 11.80 -26.93 4.63
C ALA A 587 11.11 -28.26 4.30
N TRP A 588 11.53 -28.97 3.26
CA TRP A 588 10.78 -30.10 2.67
C TRP A 588 11.47 -31.45 2.86
N GLY A 589 12.71 -31.45 3.34
CA GLY A 589 13.53 -32.64 3.55
C GLY A 589 13.91 -33.33 2.24
N ALA A 590 14.27 -34.62 2.35
CA ALA A 590 14.70 -35.44 1.20
C ALA A 590 13.62 -35.61 0.11
N ASN A 591 12.35 -35.36 0.43
CA ASN A 591 11.22 -35.59 -0.47
C ASN A 591 10.94 -34.38 -1.38
N TYR A 592 11.76 -33.33 -1.39
CA TYR A 592 11.49 -32.14 -2.19
C TYR A 592 11.33 -32.42 -3.70
N ARG A 593 12.03 -33.44 -4.22
CA ARG A 593 11.95 -33.88 -5.62
C ARG A 593 10.60 -34.49 -6.00
N GLU A 594 9.84 -35.01 -5.02
CA GLU A 594 8.48 -35.51 -5.25
C GLU A 594 7.45 -34.37 -5.30
N ARG A 595 7.88 -33.13 -5.04
CA ARG A 595 7.02 -31.98 -4.77
C ARG A 595 7.29 -30.77 -5.65
N ILE A 596 8.38 -30.81 -6.41
CA ILE A 596 8.73 -29.77 -7.38
C ILE A 596 9.10 -30.49 -8.68
N PRO A 597 8.52 -30.08 -9.82
CA PRO A 597 8.92 -30.64 -11.08
C PRO A 597 10.37 -30.31 -11.43
N THR A 598 11.02 -31.25 -12.08
CA THR A 598 12.36 -31.12 -12.66
C THR A 598 12.26 -30.79 -14.15
N GLU A 599 13.33 -30.23 -14.71
CA GLU A 599 13.44 -29.97 -16.16
C GLU A 599 13.11 -31.21 -17.01
N LYS A 600 13.53 -32.39 -16.57
CA LYS A 600 13.33 -33.65 -17.31
C LYS A 600 11.87 -34.08 -17.39
N GLU A 601 11.04 -33.56 -16.49
CA GLU A 601 9.60 -33.83 -16.45
C GLU A 601 8.82 -32.81 -17.29
N VAL A 602 9.50 -31.83 -17.89
CA VAL A 602 8.90 -30.91 -18.85
C VAL A 602 9.10 -31.42 -20.26
N GLU A 603 7.99 -31.62 -20.96
CA GLU A 603 7.96 -31.98 -22.38
C GLU A 603 7.39 -30.83 -23.19
N TYR A 604 7.99 -30.58 -24.36
CA TYR A 604 7.42 -29.64 -25.33
C TYR A 604 6.32 -30.35 -26.14
N LEU A 605 5.10 -29.82 -26.09
CA LEU A 605 4.01 -30.23 -26.96
C LEU A 605 3.81 -29.20 -28.07
N ASP A 606 3.89 -29.67 -29.32
CA ASP A 606 3.66 -28.86 -30.51
C ASP A 606 2.32 -28.11 -30.42
N GLY A 607 2.38 -26.78 -30.50
CA GLY A 607 1.21 -25.89 -30.48
C GLY A 607 0.65 -25.54 -29.10
N VAL A 608 1.23 -26.06 -28.01
CA VAL A 608 0.81 -25.77 -26.62
C VAL A 608 1.97 -25.22 -25.77
N GLY A 609 3.21 -25.54 -26.13
CA GLY A 609 4.41 -25.15 -25.39
C GLY A 609 4.86 -26.24 -24.41
N TYR A 610 5.47 -25.83 -23.30
CA TYR A 610 6.05 -26.76 -22.32
C TYR A 610 5.04 -27.25 -21.28
N THR A 611 4.94 -28.56 -21.06
CA THR A 611 3.99 -29.16 -20.11
C THR A 611 4.66 -30.20 -19.24
N LEU A 612 4.08 -30.44 -18.05
CA LEU A 612 4.55 -31.49 -17.15
C LEU A 612 4.07 -32.86 -17.64
N HIS A 613 5.00 -33.82 -17.70
CA HIS A 613 4.79 -35.22 -18.10
C HIS A 613 3.84 -35.93 -17.13
N SER A 614 2.55 -35.63 -17.18
CA SER A 614 1.56 -36.37 -16.42
C SER A 614 0.98 -37.47 -17.32
N GLU A 615 1.18 -38.72 -16.93
CA GLU A 615 0.51 -39.90 -17.53
C GLU A 615 -1.02 -39.72 -17.60
N THR A 616 -1.57 -38.81 -16.81
CA THR A 616 -3.00 -38.45 -16.76
C THR A 616 -3.45 -37.59 -17.92
N LEU A 617 -2.62 -36.66 -18.41
CA LEU A 617 -2.98 -35.84 -19.57
C LEU A 617 -3.11 -36.70 -20.83
N ASN A 618 -2.34 -37.79 -20.93
CA ASN A 618 -2.47 -38.77 -22.02
C ASN A 618 -3.84 -39.47 -22.06
N THR A 619 -4.60 -39.46 -20.95
CA THR A 619 -5.95 -40.03 -20.88
C THR A 619 -7.04 -39.03 -21.26
N ILE A 620 -6.72 -37.73 -21.30
CA ILE A 620 -7.67 -36.66 -21.62
C ILE A 620 -7.51 -36.30 -23.09
N GLN A 621 -8.55 -36.56 -23.88
CA GLN A 621 -8.56 -36.14 -25.27
C GLN A 621 -8.75 -34.61 -25.35
N ASN A 622 -7.72 -33.90 -25.80
CA ASN A 622 -7.70 -32.44 -25.99
C ASN A 622 -7.92 -31.65 -24.69
N PRO A 623 -6.99 -31.73 -23.73
CA PRO A 623 -7.11 -31.00 -22.48
C PRO A 623 -7.11 -29.47 -22.69
N ASN A 624 -7.87 -28.75 -21.87
CA ASN A 624 -7.82 -27.28 -21.85
C ASN A 624 -6.49 -26.79 -21.22
N TRP A 625 -5.98 -25.62 -21.60
CA TRP A 625 -4.72 -25.08 -21.05
C TRP A 625 -4.66 -25.06 -19.52
N TRP A 626 -5.79 -24.74 -18.85
CA TRP A 626 -5.85 -24.68 -17.39
C TRP A 626 -5.83 -26.08 -16.74
N GLU A 627 -6.16 -27.14 -17.48
CA GLU A 627 -6.10 -28.51 -16.98
C GLU A 627 -4.66 -28.94 -16.74
N TYR A 628 -3.73 -28.53 -17.60
CA TYR A 628 -2.30 -28.78 -17.42
C TYR A 628 -1.80 -28.19 -16.10
N LEU A 629 -2.20 -26.96 -15.78
CA LEU A 629 -1.85 -26.29 -14.54
C LEU A 629 -2.40 -27.04 -13.31
N ILE A 630 -3.66 -27.45 -13.36
CA ILE A 630 -4.32 -28.14 -12.23
C ILE A 630 -3.77 -29.55 -12.06
N PHE A 631 -3.64 -30.35 -13.12
CA PHE A 631 -3.14 -31.71 -13.02
C PHE A 631 -1.67 -31.75 -12.59
N GLY A 632 -0.85 -30.80 -13.05
CA GLY A 632 0.50 -30.60 -12.53
C GLY A 632 0.50 -30.32 -11.04
N ALA A 633 -0.35 -29.39 -10.57
CA ALA A 633 -0.48 -29.11 -9.14
C ALA A 633 -0.95 -30.34 -8.33
N ILE A 634 -1.91 -31.13 -8.84
CA ILE A 634 -2.39 -32.34 -8.16
C ILE A 634 -1.28 -33.38 -8.03
N TYR A 635 -0.44 -33.53 -9.06
CA TYR A 635 0.64 -34.51 -9.06
C TYR A 635 1.69 -34.20 -7.98
N TYR A 636 2.11 -32.94 -7.85
CA TYR A 636 3.16 -32.52 -6.91
C TYR A 636 2.63 -32.10 -5.52
N ALA A 637 1.31 -31.97 -5.35
CA ALA A 637 0.71 -31.68 -4.04
C ALA A 637 0.96 -32.83 -3.05
N LYS A 638 1.18 -32.50 -1.78
CA LYS A 638 1.27 -33.49 -0.71
C LYS A 638 -0.12 -33.99 -0.33
N GLU A 639 -1.04 -33.08 -0.03
CA GLU A 639 -2.41 -33.39 0.37
C GLU A 639 -3.40 -32.45 -0.28
N ILE A 640 -3.03 -31.19 -0.47
CA ILE A 640 -3.95 -30.12 -0.86
C ILE A 640 -3.42 -29.38 -2.08
N VAL A 641 -4.32 -29.00 -3.00
CA VAL A 641 -4.08 -28.00 -4.03
C VAL A 641 -4.91 -26.77 -3.70
N LEU A 642 -4.27 -25.60 -3.60
CA LEU A 642 -5.00 -24.34 -3.49
C LEU A 642 -5.33 -23.84 -4.89
N MET A 643 -6.59 -23.54 -5.15
CA MET A 643 -7.05 -23.08 -6.46
C MET A 643 -7.70 -21.71 -6.31
N VAL A 644 -7.02 -20.67 -6.77
CA VAL A 644 -7.47 -19.27 -6.75
C VAL A 644 -8.05 -18.92 -8.12
N THR A 645 -9.37 -18.75 -8.20
CA THR A 645 -10.05 -18.54 -9.50
C THR A 645 -11.18 -17.52 -9.42
N SER A 646 -11.67 -17.09 -10.59
CA SER A 646 -12.87 -16.26 -10.69
C SER A 646 -14.06 -16.93 -9.97
N PRO A 647 -14.94 -16.18 -9.27
CA PRO A 647 -16.14 -16.76 -8.64
C PRO A 647 -17.06 -17.52 -9.61
N ASP A 648 -16.95 -17.23 -10.91
CA ASP A 648 -17.74 -17.85 -11.97
C ASP A 648 -17.14 -19.18 -12.46
N PHE A 649 -15.89 -19.49 -12.12
CA PHE A 649 -15.22 -20.71 -12.57
C PHE A 649 -15.74 -21.93 -11.79
N THR A 650 -16.16 -22.95 -12.52
CA THR A 650 -16.68 -24.20 -11.95
C THR A 650 -15.74 -25.33 -12.30
N LEU A 651 -15.15 -25.95 -11.27
CA LEU A 651 -14.25 -27.08 -11.45
C LEU A 651 -15.00 -28.30 -11.99
N PRO A 652 -14.58 -28.90 -13.12
CA PRO A 652 -15.26 -30.07 -13.65
C PRO A 652 -15.17 -31.29 -12.72
N PRO A 653 -16.22 -32.14 -12.66
CA PRO A 653 -16.25 -33.29 -11.76
C PRO A 653 -15.09 -34.28 -11.95
N TYR A 654 -14.61 -34.49 -13.18
CA TYR A 654 -13.50 -35.42 -13.43
C TYR A 654 -12.19 -34.94 -12.80
N VAL A 655 -11.93 -33.63 -12.74
CA VAL A 655 -10.74 -33.07 -12.08
C VAL A 655 -10.80 -33.32 -10.58
N VAL A 656 -11.98 -33.11 -9.97
CA VAL A 656 -12.22 -33.41 -8.55
C VAL A 656 -12.04 -34.89 -8.26
N ASN A 657 -12.64 -35.77 -9.09
CA ASN A 657 -12.53 -37.22 -8.94
C ASN A 657 -11.08 -37.69 -9.10
N TYR A 658 -10.34 -37.08 -10.02
CA TYR A 658 -8.93 -37.39 -10.21
C TYR A 658 -8.11 -37.02 -8.97
N ALA A 659 -8.26 -35.79 -8.44
CA ALA A 659 -7.60 -35.38 -7.19
C ALA A 659 -7.92 -36.34 -6.03
N GLN A 660 -9.20 -36.70 -5.88
CA GLN A 660 -9.63 -37.65 -4.86
C GLN A 660 -9.04 -39.06 -5.05
N SER A 661 -8.91 -39.54 -6.28
CA SER A 661 -8.30 -40.84 -6.57
C SER A 661 -6.80 -40.88 -6.21
N LYS A 662 -6.15 -39.72 -6.17
CA LYS A 662 -4.78 -39.52 -5.66
C LYS A 662 -4.72 -39.20 -4.17
N GLY A 663 -5.85 -39.23 -3.47
CA GLY A 663 -5.95 -38.89 -2.04
C GLY A 663 -5.71 -37.40 -1.75
N LYS A 664 -5.92 -36.53 -2.74
CA LYS A 664 -5.71 -35.08 -2.63
C LYS A 664 -7.04 -34.33 -2.55
N GLU A 665 -7.01 -33.16 -1.91
CA GLU A 665 -8.14 -32.24 -1.80
C GLU A 665 -7.86 -30.94 -2.57
N ILE A 666 -8.88 -30.35 -3.19
CA ILE A 666 -8.77 -29.04 -3.85
C ILE A 666 -9.53 -28.01 -3.01
N ILE A 667 -8.83 -26.99 -2.53
CA ILE A 667 -9.43 -25.86 -1.81
C ILE A 667 -9.60 -24.71 -2.78
N HIS A 668 -10.85 -24.31 -2.99
CA HIS A 668 -11.19 -23.21 -3.87
C HIS A 668 -11.21 -21.86 -3.14
N ILE A 669 -10.49 -20.88 -3.67
CA ILE A 669 -10.41 -19.49 -3.18
C ILE A 669 -10.87 -18.57 -4.31
N SER A 670 -11.78 -17.65 -4.01
CA SER A 670 -12.23 -16.68 -5.01
C SER A 670 -11.21 -15.55 -5.19
N LEU A 671 -10.93 -15.19 -6.45
CA LEU A 671 -10.14 -14.01 -6.81
C LEU A 671 -10.72 -12.70 -6.26
N LEU A 672 -12.02 -12.64 -5.93
CA LEU A 672 -12.62 -11.48 -5.27
C LEU A 672 -12.10 -11.23 -3.85
N ARG A 673 -11.35 -12.18 -3.28
CA ARG A 673 -10.63 -12.01 -2.01
C ARG A 673 -9.28 -11.29 -2.18
N PHE A 674 -8.93 -10.95 -3.41
CA PHE A 674 -7.77 -10.18 -3.79
C PHE A 674 -8.23 -8.85 -4.41
N THR A 675 -7.41 -7.80 -4.26
CA THR A 675 -7.70 -6.50 -4.85
C THR A 675 -7.50 -6.55 -6.37
N ALA A 676 -8.16 -5.66 -7.12
CA ALA A 676 -7.97 -5.59 -8.56
C ALA A 676 -6.51 -5.28 -8.94
N ASP A 677 -5.78 -4.52 -8.11
CA ASP A 677 -4.37 -4.23 -8.31
C ASP A 677 -3.49 -5.48 -8.11
N GLU A 678 -3.75 -6.24 -7.04
CA GLU A 678 -3.05 -7.51 -6.78
C GLU A 678 -3.22 -8.48 -7.95
N VAL A 679 -4.46 -8.65 -8.42
CA VAL A 679 -4.77 -9.55 -9.54
C VAL A 679 -4.10 -9.08 -10.83
N ARG A 680 -4.16 -7.77 -11.13
CA ARG A 680 -3.52 -7.20 -12.33
C ARG A 680 -2.00 -7.36 -12.32
N LYS A 681 -1.36 -7.20 -11.16
CA LYS A 681 0.09 -7.40 -11.01
C LYS A 681 0.48 -8.87 -11.17
N LEU A 682 -0.31 -9.78 -10.61
CA LEU A 682 -0.13 -11.22 -10.82
C LEU A 682 -0.36 -11.66 -12.28
N GLN A 683 -1.18 -10.94 -13.04
CA GLN A 683 -1.50 -11.21 -14.45
C GLN A 683 -0.47 -10.67 -15.44
N ALA A 684 0.49 -9.85 -15.01
CA ALA A 684 1.38 -9.14 -15.90
C ALA A 684 2.81 -9.66 -15.75
N LEU A 685 3.31 -10.31 -16.81
CA LEU A 685 4.72 -10.62 -16.96
C LEU A 685 5.37 -9.69 -17.97
N TYR A 686 6.56 -9.24 -17.62
CA TYR A 686 7.36 -8.37 -18.47
C TYR A 686 8.69 -9.02 -18.74
N TRP A 687 9.06 -9.03 -20.01
CA TRP A 687 10.34 -9.55 -20.48
C TRP A 687 11.08 -8.45 -21.21
N ILE A 688 12.37 -8.32 -20.90
CA ILE A 688 13.25 -7.42 -21.62
C ILE A 688 14.20 -8.31 -22.42
N LYS A 689 14.13 -8.19 -23.75
CA LYS A 689 15.04 -8.89 -24.64
C LYS A 689 16.09 -7.91 -25.12
N HIS A 690 17.33 -8.13 -24.67
CA HIS A 690 18.48 -7.39 -25.18
C HIS A 690 19.12 -8.16 -26.33
N LYS A 691 19.49 -7.45 -27.40
CA LYS A 691 20.30 -8.02 -28.47
C LYS A 691 21.79 -7.77 -28.18
N TYR A 692 22.37 -8.48 -27.22
CA TYR A 692 23.84 -8.56 -27.10
C TYR A 692 24.33 -9.77 -27.89
N PRO A 693 25.06 -9.60 -29.01
CA PRO A 693 25.39 -10.75 -29.84
C PRO A 693 26.43 -11.70 -29.24
N TYR A 694 27.17 -11.38 -28.16
CA TYR A 694 28.32 -12.22 -27.78
C TYR A 694 28.77 -12.32 -26.32
N LYS A 695 28.18 -11.66 -25.33
CA LYS A 695 28.58 -11.88 -23.92
C LYS A 695 27.42 -11.62 -22.97
N LEU A 696 27.39 -12.42 -21.90
CA LEU A 696 26.60 -12.29 -20.67
C LEU A 696 25.34 -13.16 -20.62
N ASN A 697 25.56 -14.48 -20.44
CA ASN A 697 24.54 -15.47 -20.08
C ASN A 697 24.29 -15.55 -18.57
N ASP A 698 24.88 -14.67 -17.76
CA ASP A 698 24.77 -14.73 -16.30
C ASP A 698 24.03 -13.50 -15.76
N THR A 699 22.80 -13.72 -15.29
CA THR A 699 21.98 -12.69 -14.62
C THR A 699 22.55 -12.23 -13.29
N SER A 700 23.52 -12.96 -12.75
CA SER A 700 24.25 -12.60 -11.53
C SER A 700 25.55 -11.84 -11.80
N ASP A 701 25.88 -11.56 -13.06
CA ASP A 701 27.07 -10.77 -13.41
C ASP A 701 26.94 -9.34 -12.83
N PRO A 702 27.88 -8.91 -11.96
CA PRO A 702 27.89 -7.57 -11.38
C PRO A 702 27.84 -6.43 -12.42
N GLU A 703 28.41 -6.61 -13.61
CA GLU A 703 28.35 -5.61 -14.68
C GLU A 703 26.96 -5.56 -15.34
N TYR A 704 26.28 -6.71 -15.48
CA TYR A 704 24.90 -6.77 -15.97
C TYR A 704 23.92 -6.17 -14.95
N VAL A 705 24.08 -6.52 -13.67
CA VAL A 705 23.29 -5.93 -12.57
C VAL A 705 23.55 -4.43 -12.47
N ALA A 706 24.81 -3.98 -12.55
CA ALA A 706 25.14 -2.57 -12.56
C ALA A 706 24.56 -1.83 -13.77
N TYR A 707 24.53 -2.46 -14.96
CA TYR A 707 23.91 -1.90 -16.16
C TYR A 707 22.38 -1.79 -16.03
N ILE A 708 21.71 -2.86 -15.58
CA ILE A 708 20.26 -2.85 -15.31
C ILE A 708 19.95 -1.77 -14.27
N VAL A 709 20.67 -1.73 -13.15
CA VAL A 709 20.50 -0.72 -12.08
C VAL A 709 20.72 0.70 -12.61
N LYS A 710 21.76 0.89 -13.45
CA LYS A 710 22.10 2.18 -14.06
C LYS A 710 21.01 2.69 -15.02
N HIS A 711 20.38 1.79 -15.78
CA HIS A 711 19.37 2.16 -16.79
C HIS A 711 17.93 1.87 -16.36
N PHE A 712 17.73 1.34 -15.14
CA PHE A 712 16.45 0.93 -14.58
C PHE A 712 15.41 2.05 -14.57
N SER A 713 15.84 3.27 -14.26
CA SER A 713 14.95 4.43 -14.22
C SER A 713 14.37 4.78 -15.60
N GLU A 714 15.15 4.61 -16.66
CA GLU A 714 14.68 4.86 -18.04
C GLU A 714 13.81 3.74 -18.57
N ILE A 715 14.15 2.50 -18.21
CA ILE A 715 13.34 1.32 -18.45
C ILE A 715 11.97 1.54 -17.79
N MET A 716 11.91 1.82 -16.49
CA MET A 716 10.68 1.93 -15.69
C MET A 716 9.77 3.13 -16.00
N LYS A 717 10.30 4.24 -16.51
CA LYS A 717 9.50 5.41 -16.94
C LYS A 717 8.48 5.10 -18.04
N GLN A 718 8.63 3.97 -18.73
CA GLN A 718 7.73 3.56 -19.82
C GLN A 718 6.82 2.38 -19.44
N PHE A 719 7.00 1.76 -18.26
CA PHE A 719 6.16 0.65 -17.75
C PHE A 719 4.92 1.14 -16.99
N TRP A 720 4.89 2.41 -16.61
CA TRP A 720 3.86 3.08 -15.81
C TRP A 720 3.41 4.35 -16.53
#